data_AF-A0A0W0Y051-F1
#
_entry.id   AF-A0A0W0Y051-F1
#
_cell.length_a   1.000
_cell.length_b   1.000
_cell.length_c   1.000
_cell.angle_alpha   90.00
_cell.angle_beta   90.00
_cell.angle_gamma   90.00
#
_symmetry.space_group_name_H-M   'P 1'
#
loop_
_entity.id
_entity.type
_entity.pdbx_description
1 polymer ?
#
loop_
_entity_poly.entity_id
_entity_poly.type
_entity_poly.pdbx_seq_one_letter_code
_entity_poly.pdbx_strand_id
1 'polypeptide(L)'
;MTHGEFLDWLDELDRLNPEKPKLAVLIERLKGEAYNLNQDQVIADIQALLNQISTFDESIVYPRAHPVGRVLNTFIRGSETALFFSTRTAVTAIQRVLDALPSDSSPESIQKFYTRVMDWTQFAPKDGENVLSEEEQAYIKAYFKNRATESVKQTLTTIYSVNDKVSKRAAHERYISATASNVNTAISNLYDYVLEPNERISPVRSLSQQELARATTQISTTSLIFYAHKLSLIDGHQREVNQLRKKAEIVRDLTGGGYRNPKDVNRFLDLLVAIPDEHTSFMYYIKSYKKAIHNFSETNVFAQELAGKEINHLIDRSLKYFEQPQTKENAKKFIEQATLEISDIYSAFQLHSKQTFSTLASDKITVLLQLERHTTNFIRMLFALQYTIDESDDPAMRQRIFDIILDAGVAYHNDIENRWSTDTLAVCLAIIGVETLKTPEDAQQLINFASRIKPLLKLQEESSELVPQLFKLQQQIDSNNSPHEKQRQQAIFDVILETSVAYLSNAKTQCSRDFFEYYIEQCGIENFKTAEQARRFMTFASAVNKDATPLFKELADFHLKVINMEKKNPAVYQSAVDTATKLLFDLMERSTKFLSNPKTKQGCKDYEHDCQEIINAALPVLKEHRGAKNVLAWAALVMSVGIIPLVVATFNKLFHGEFTFFPQTATEKKVDALKAAVHVASEPPEEEPEETDSSEPLNKIP
;
A
#
# COMPACT_ATOMS: atom_id res chain seq x y z
N MET A 1 21.42 66.57 31.98
CA MET A 1 21.72 68.01 32.13
C MET A 1 20.58 68.60 32.92
N THR A 2 20.86 69.30 34.01
CA THR A 2 19.85 70.08 34.75
C THR A 2 19.41 71.29 33.93
N HIS A 3 18.29 71.91 34.29
CA HIS A 3 17.78 73.09 33.57
C HIS A 3 18.79 74.25 33.56
N GLY A 4 19.46 74.53 34.69
CA GLY A 4 20.51 75.56 34.76
C GLY A 4 21.72 75.23 33.88
N GLU A 5 22.21 73.99 33.91
CA GLU A 5 23.31 73.54 33.04
C GLU A 5 22.96 73.62 31.54
N PHE A 6 21.68 73.51 31.19
CA PHE A 6 21.21 73.62 29.80
C PHE A 6 21.19 75.06 29.32
N LEU A 7 20.74 76.00 30.16
CA LEU A 7 20.77 77.42 29.84
C LEU A 7 22.21 77.94 29.73
N ASP A 8 23.09 77.55 30.67
CA ASP A 8 24.51 77.88 30.63
C ASP A 8 25.19 77.34 29.35
N TRP A 9 24.77 76.16 28.88
CA TRP A 9 25.28 75.57 27.64
C TRP A 9 24.82 76.34 26.39
N LEU A 10 23.58 76.81 26.37
CA LEU A 10 23.03 77.64 25.31
C LEU A 10 23.72 79.01 25.23
N ASP A 11 24.01 79.63 26.38
CA ASP A 11 24.77 80.88 26.46
C ASP A 11 26.20 80.72 25.93
N GLU A 12 26.87 79.61 26.28
CA GLU A 12 28.22 79.33 25.79
C GLU A 12 28.24 79.01 24.29
N LEU A 13 27.18 78.39 23.74
CA LEU A 13 27.05 78.11 22.31
C LEU A 13 26.92 79.39 21.50
N ASP A 14 26.16 80.37 21.99
CA ASP A 14 26.04 81.69 21.36
C ASP A 14 27.36 82.45 21.41
N ARG A 15 28.03 82.44 22.57
CA ARG A 15 29.33 83.10 22.79
C ARG A 15 30.44 82.59 21.86
N LEU A 16 30.44 81.31 21.53
CA LEU A 16 31.44 80.69 20.65
C LEU A 16 31.17 80.89 19.16
N ASN A 17 29.97 81.33 18.78
CA ASN A 17 29.56 81.51 17.39
C ASN A 17 29.00 82.92 17.12
N PRO A 18 29.73 84.01 17.48
CA PRO A 18 29.19 85.37 17.48
C PRO A 18 28.79 85.89 16.08
N GLU A 19 29.31 85.29 15.00
CA GLU A 19 29.00 85.68 13.62
C GLU A 19 27.82 84.90 13.00
N LYS A 20 27.07 84.11 13.78
CA LYS A 20 25.96 83.27 13.31
C LYS A 20 24.59 83.80 13.80
N PRO A 21 24.03 84.88 13.21
CA PRO A 21 22.81 85.53 13.72
C PRO A 21 21.56 84.65 13.73
N LYS A 22 21.48 83.65 12.85
CA LYS A 22 20.36 82.68 12.84
C LYS A 22 20.43 81.70 14.02
N LEU A 23 21.64 81.36 14.48
CA LEU A 23 21.85 80.49 15.63
C LEU A 23 21.44 81.22 16.92
N ALA A 24 21.83 82.49 17.07
CA ALA A 24 21.45 83.33 18.21
C ALA A 24 19.92 83.41 18.41
N VAL A 25 19.16 83.56 17.32
CA VAL A 25 17.68 83.59 17.38
C VAL A 25 17.10 82.25 17.84
N LEU A 26 17.66 81.13 17.40
CA LEU A 26 17.21 79.79 17.83
C LEU A 26 17.55 79.53 19.30
N ILE A 27 18.71 79.99 19.76
CA ILE A 27 19.15 79.90 21.15
C ILE A 27 18.18 80.66 22.07
N GLU A 28 17.81 81.90 21.73
CA GLU A 28 16.85 82.68 22.52
C GLU A 28 15.46 82.03 22.57
N ARG A 29 15.00 81.42 21.48
CA ARG A 29 13.73 80.67 21.48
C ARG A 29 13.80 79.43 22.38
N LEU A 30 14.92 78.70 22.32
CA LEU A 30 15.15 77.53 23.18
C LEU A 30 15.17 77.90 24.67
N LYS A 31 15.77 79.03 25.04
CA LYS A 31 15.71 79.55 26.40
C LYS A 31 14.28 79.88 26.80
N GLY A 32 13.52 80.56 25.93
CA GLY A 32 12.12 80.93 26.19
C GLY A 32 11.21 79.72 26.43
N GLU A 33 11.31 78.68 25.60
CA GLU A 33 10.50 77.47 25.76
C GLU A 33 10.85 76.68 27.04
N ALA A 34 12.11 76.72 27.46
CA ALA A 34 12.57 76.01 28.64
C ALA A 34 11.95 76.50 29.97
N TYR A 35 11.32 77.67 30.00
CA TYR A 35 10.68 78.26 31.19
C TYR A 35 9.15 78.03 31.29
N ASN A 36 8.50 77.34 30.34
CA ASN A 36 7.04 77.15 30.34
C ASN A 36 6.55 75.86 31.05
N LEU A 37 5.40 75.94 31.72
CA LEU A 37 4.90 74.93 32.69
C LEU A 37 4.25 73.66 32.10
N ASN A 38 4.22 73.46 30.77
CA ASN A 38 3.75 72.20 30.17
C ASN A 38 4.93 71.37 29.63
N GLN A 39 5.35 70.39 30.42
CA GLN A 39 6.63 69.70 30.27
C GLN A 39 6.75 68.89 28.96
N ASP A 40 5.70 68.19 28.53
CA ASP A 40 5.77 67.30 27.36
C ASP A 40 5.81 68.07 26.04
N GLN A 41 5.03 69.15 25.94
CA GLN A 41 5.02 70.01 24.75
C GLN A 41 6.34 70.79 24.63
N VAL A 42 6.86 71.29 25.75
CA VAL A 42 8.16 71.99 25.82
C VAL A 42 9.30 71.05 25.42
N ILE A 43 9.29 69.79 25.86
CA ILE A 43 10.32 68.81 25.48
C ILE A 43 10.28 68.54 23.96
N ALA A 44 9.09 68.39 23.39
CA ALA A 44 8.94 68.15 21.94
C ALA A 44 9.41 69.36 21.11
N ASP A 45 9.06 70.57 21.53
CA ASP A 45 9.45 71.81 20.84
C ASP A 45 10.96 72.08 20.97
N ILE A 46 11.54 71.82 22.15
CA ILE A 46 13.00 71.86 22.36
C ILE A 46 13.72 70.85 21.47
N GLN A 47 13.21 69.61 21.36
CA GLN A 47 13.79 68.59 20.47
C GLN A 47 13.74 69.01 18.99
N ALA A 48 12.62 69.56 18.53
CA ALA A 48 12.47 70.03 17.17
C ALA A 48 13.45 71.17 16.84
N LEU A 49 13.62 72.12 17.77
CA LEU A 49 14.54 73.25 17.63
C LEU A 49 16.02 72.81 17.70
N LEU A 50 16.38 71.85 18.55
CA LEU A 50 17.73 71.27 18.60
C LEU A 50 18.09 70.53 17.30
N ASN A 51 17.13 69.82 16.71
CA ASN A 51 17.33 69.18 15.40
C ASN A 51 17.57 70.22 14.29
N GLN A 52 16.92 71.38 14.35
CA GLN A 52 17.19 72.47 13.40
C GLN A 52 18.58 73.09 13.60
N ILE A 53 19.10 73.13 14.82
CA ILE A 53 20.50 73.55 15.07
C ILE A 53 21.48 72.54 14.45
N SER A 54 21.17 71.24 14.52
CA SER A 54 22.03 70.17 13.99
C SER A 54 22.14 70.15 12.46
N THR A 55 21.22 70.81 11.75
CA THR A 55 21.22 70.88 10.28
C THR A 55 21.93 72.12 9.73
N PHE A 56 22.45 72.98 10.60
CA PHE A 56 23.36 74.03 10.16
C PHE A 56 24.72 73.45 9.76
N ASP A 57 25.33 74.10 8.76
CA ASP A 57 26.65 73.81 8.18
C ASP A 57 27.73 73.47 9.23
N GLU A 58 28.71 72.64 8.85
CA GLU A 58 29.76 72.05 9.70
C GLU A 58 30.68 73.10 10.38
N SER A 59 30.47 74.38 10.09
CA SER A 59 31.21 75.53 10.62
C SER A 59 30.77 76.03 12.00
N ILE A 60 29.79 75.40 12.67
CA ILE A 60 29.39 75.74 14.06
C ILE A 60 30.33 75.10 15.08
N VAL A 61 30.85 75.93 15.99
CA VAL A 61 31.75 75.51 17.08
C VAL A 61 30.95 75.27 18.36
N TYR A 62 30.81 74.01 18.76
CA TYR A 62 30.05 73.67 19.97
C TYR A 62 30.87 73.87 21.26
N PRO A 63 30.22 74.31 22.37
CA PRO A 63 30.82 74.42 23.69
C PRO A 63 31.55 73.16 24.13
N ARG A 64 32.78 73.35 24.62
CA ARG A 64 33.69 72.39 25.28
C ARG A 64 33.04 71.02 25.47
N ALA A 65 33.55 69.98 24.79
CA ALA A 65 33.14 68.56 24.78
C ALA A 65 32.28 68.03 25.95
N HIS A 66 31.11 68.62 26.15
CA HIS A 66 30.15 68.28 27.17
C HIS A 66 29.18 67.24 26.60
N PRO A 67 28.52 66.45 27.47
CA PRO A 67 27.85 65.22 27.09
C PRO A 67 26.86 65.35 25.94
N VAL A 68 26.18 66.49 25.75
CA VAL A 68 25.19 66.67 24.68
C VAL A 68 25.84 66.80 23.29
N GLY A 69 26.95 67.54 23.16
CA GLY A 69 27.71 67.64 21.90
C GLY A 69 28.42 66.32 21.54
N ARG A 70 28.86 65.56 22.55
CA ARG A 70 29.28 64.16 22.35
C ARG A 70 28.09 63.28 21.99
N VAL A 71 26.92 63.44 22.59
CA VAL A 71 25.73 62.60 22.30
C VAL A 71 25.25 62.80 20.87
N LEU A 72 25.24 64.02 20.32
CA LEU A 72 24.90 64.26 18.91
C LEU A 72 25.93 63.65 17.95
N ASN A 73 27.22 63.82 18.22
CA ASN A 73 28.30 63.23 17.40
C ASN A 73 28.42 61.69 17.56
N THR A 74 28.07 61.17 18.74
CA THR A 74 27.98 59.73 19.06
C THR A 74 26.66 59.13 18.57
N PHE A 75 25.61 59.93 18.36
CA PHE A 75 24.41 59.49 17.64
C PHE A 75 24.75 59.27 16.17
N ILE A 76 25.49 60.20 15.55
CA ILE A 76 25.89 60.10 14.13
C ILE A 76 26.89 58.95 13.87
N ARG A 77 27.82 58.68 14.81
CA ARG A 77 28.81 57.60 14.66
C ARG A 77 28.44 56.28 15.35
N GLY A 78 27.53 56.29 16.31
CA GLY A 78 27.05 55.12 17.05
C GLY A 78 25.75 54.52 16.49
N SER A 79 25.07 55.22 15.58
CA SER A 79 23.88 54.72 14.87
C SER A 79 24.17 53.59 13.88
N GLU A 80 25.42 53.40 13.45
CA GLU A 80 25.77 52.32 12.50
C GLU A 80 26.27 51.02 13.15
N THR A 81 26.66 51.01 14.43
CA THR A 81 27.26 49.81 15.05
C THR A 81 26.71 49.40 16.42
N ALA A 82 26.04 50.28 17.17
CA ALA A 82 25.53 49.92 18.51
C ALA A 82 23.98 49.92 18.62
N LEU A 83 23.29 50.64 17.75
CA LEU A 83 21.82 50.56 17.59
C LEU A 83 21.37 49.41 16.68
N PHE A 84 22.27 48.85 15.86
CA PHE A 84 21.96 47.71 14.98
C PHE A 84 21.72 46.40 15.77
N PHE A 85 22.44 46.17 16.88
CA PHE A 85 22.35 44.93 17.65
C PHE A 85 21.37 44.96 18.83
N SER A 86 20.75 46.11 19.16
CA SER A 86 20.11 46.30 20.47
C SER A 86 18.68 46.84 20.50
N THR A 87 17.98 47.01 19.38
CA THR A 87 16.51 47.24 19.43
C THR A 87 15.71 46.14 18.75
N ARG A 88 15.70 44.99 19.43
CA ARG A 88 14.60 44.03 19.59
C ARG A 88 14.11 43.34 18.31
N THR A 89 14.60 42.13 18.03
CA THR A 89 13.73 41.01 17.59
C THR A 89 14.48 39.67 17.45
N ALA A 90 15.57 39.58 16.68
CA ALA A 90 16.10 38.28 16.24
C ALA A 90 17.09 37.59 17.21
N VAL A 91 18.24 38.20 17.55
CA VAL A 91 19.29 37.55 18.38
C VAL A 91 18.79 37.17 19.78
N THR A 92 18.09 38.08 20.46
CA THR A 92 17.49 37.79 21.78
C THR A 92 16.40 36.71 21.70
N ALA A 93 15.64 36.65 20.61
CA ALA A 93 14.67 35.57 20.40
C ALA A 93 15.38 34.23 20.17
N ILE A 94 16.45 34.20 19.36
CA ILE A 94 17.28 33.01 19.15
C ILE A 94 17.92 32.55 20.47
N GLN A 95 18.49 33.45 21.27
CA GLN A 95 19.02 33.10 22.61
C GLN A 95 17.96 32.47 23.51
N ARG A 96 16.74 33.02 23.53
CA ARG A 96 15.62 32.43 24.32
C ARG A 96 15.22 31.05 23.82
N VAL A 97 15.34 30.79 22.51
CA VAL A 97 15.18 29.44 21.95
C VAL A 97 16.30 28.52 22.41
N LEU A 98 17.55 28.99 22.38
CA LEU A 98 18.73 28.24 22.84
C LEU A 98 18.69 27.93 24.36
N ASP A 99 18.15 28.84 25.17
CA ASP A 99 17.93 28.62 26.61
C ASP A 99 16.73 27.70 26.90
N ALA A 100 15.83 27.54 25.93
CA ALA A 100 14.69 26.63 25.99
C ALA A 100 14.97 25.31 25.27
N LEU A 101 16.23 25.01 24.94
CA LEU A 101 16.59 23.75 24.31
C LEU A 101 16.14 22.57 25.17
N PRO A 102 15.36 21.65 24.60
CA PRO A 102 14.82 20.55 25.37
C PRO A 102 15.92 19.54 25.65
N SER A 103 16.17 19.28 26.94
CA SER A 103 17.10 18.26 27.40
C SER A 103 16.48 16.85 27.45
N ASP A 104 15.15 16.77 27.31
CA ASP A 104 14.34 15.56 27.34
C ASP A 104 13.10 15.69 26.45
N SER A 105 12.35 14.60 26.29
CA SER A 105 11.09 14.57 25.52
C SER A 105 9.84 14.85 26.37
N SER A 106 9.97 15.50 27.53
CA SER A 106 8.82 15.83 28.37
C SER A 106 7.91 16.86 27.67
N PRO A 107 6.57 16.73 27.80
CA PRO A 107 5.62 17.66 27.18
C PRO A 107 5.92 19.13 27.54
N GLU A 108 6.27 19.41 28.79
CA GLU A 108 6.56 20.75 29.29
C GLU A 108 7.81 21.36 28.62
N SER A 109 8.87 20.57 28.49
CA SER A 109 10.12 20.96 27.85
C SER A 109 9.92 21.26 26.36
N ILE A 110 9.21 20.37 25.65
CA ILE A 110 8.89 20.54 24.23
C ILE A 110 7.96 21.74 24.00
N GLN A 111 6.94 21.92 24.84
CA GLN A 111 6.01 23.05 24.73
C GLN A 111 6.71 24.39 24.99
N LYS A 112 7.61 24.45 25.98
CA LYS A 112 8.44 25.62 26.24
C LYS A 112 9.32 25.93 25.03
N PHE A 113 9.97 24.93 24.45
CA PHE A 113 10.78 25.08 23.25
C PHE A 113 9.96 25.63 22.07
N TYR A 114 8.83 25.01 21.72
CA TYR A 114 7.98 25.47 20.61
C TYR A 114 7.40 26.87 20.83
N THR A 115 7.08 27.23 22.07
CA THR A 115 6.63 28.59 22.39
C THR A 115 7.74 29.60 22.05
N ARG A 116 8.99 29.32 22.42
CA ARG A 116 10.12 30.19 22.08
C ARG A 116 10.43 30.22 20.60
N VAL A 117 10.33 29.08 19.91
CA VAL A 117 10.49 29.03 18.45
C VAL A 117 9.43 29.89 17.76
N MET A 118 8.18 29.87 18.25
CA MET A 118 7.12 30.73 17.72
C MET A 118 7.30 32.20 18.07
N ASP A 119 7.76 32.53 19.28
CA ASP A 119 8.13 33.90 19.60
C ASP A 119 9.15 34.40 18.56
N TRP A 120 10.17 33.59 18.24
CA TRP A 120 11.16 33.92 17.23
C TRP A 120 10.57 34.07 15.82
N THR A 121 9.68 33.19 15.37
CA THR A 121 9.06 33.30 14.02
C THR A 121 8.14 34.51 13.88
N GLN A 122 7.52 35.00 14.96
CA GLN A 122 6.73 36.23 14.95
C GLN A 122 7.59 37.50 14.80
N PHE A 123 8.87 37.39 15.15
CA PHE A 123 9.85 38.47 15.12
C PHE A 123 10.82 38.35 13.93
N ALA A 124 10.72 37.30 13.13
CA ALA A 124 11.47 37.14 11.88
C ALA A 124 10.81 37.99 10.76
N PRO A 125 11.56 38.83 10.03
CA PRO A 125 11.00 39.65 8.96
C PRO A 125 10.49 38.77 7.80
N LYS A 126 9.37 39.17 7.21
CA LYS A 126 8.65 38.41 6.17
C LYS A 126 9.36 38.38 4.81
N ASP A 127 10.37 39.21 4.60
CA ASP A 127 10.94 39.50 3.27
C ASP A 127 12.44 39.20 3.12
N GLY A 128 13.00 38.30 3.94
CA GLY A 128 14.36 37.79 3.73
C GLY A 128 15.51 38.77 4.04
N GLU A 129 15.23 39.92 4.65
CA GLU A 129 16.23 40.98 4.88
C GLU A 129 17.05 40.87 6.18
N ASN A 130 16.77 39.92 7.09
CA ASN A 130 17.63 39.68 8.26
C ASN A 130 18.49 38.43 8.09
N VAL A 131 19.55 38.55 7.29
CA VAL A 131 20.69 37.64 7.35
C VAL A 131 21.50 38.04 8.59
N LEU A 132 21.57 37.16 9.60
CA LEU A 132 22.47 37.35 10.74
C LEU A 132 23.87 37.66 10.20
N SER A 133 24.52 38.70 10.72
CA SER A 133 25.92 39.00 10.41
C SER A 133 26.82 37.80 10.76
N GLU A 134 27.99 37.71 10.13
CA GLU A 134 28.93 36.62 10.42
C GLU A 134 29.32 36.57 11.92
N GLU A 135 29.42 37.73 12.57
CA GLU A 135 29.69 37.85 14.01
C GLU A 135 28.54 37.32 14.87
N GLU A 136 27.28 37.63 14.51
CA GLU A 136 26.10 37.10 15.20
C GLU A 136 25.96 35.59 15.01
N GLN A 137 26.23 35.09 13.80
CA GLN A 137 26.25 33.65 13.52
C GLN A 137 27.33 32.94 14.34
N ALA A 138 28.54 33.51 14.42
CA ALA A 138 29.63 32.97 15.23
C ALA A 138 29.29 32.97 16.73
N TYR A 139 28.67 34.05 17.22
CA TYR A 139 28.21 34.16 18.61
C TYR A 139 27.13 33.12 18.94
N ILE A 140 26.10 32.97 18.10
CA ILE A 140 25.01 32.00 18.27
C ILE A 140 25.57 30.56 18.24
N LYS A 141 26.51 30.27 17.32
CA LYS A 141 27.21 28.98 17.26
C LYS A 141 28.00 28.70 18.53
N ALA A 142 28.74 29.67 19.04
CA ALA A 142 29.51 29.52 20.28
C ALA A 142 28.58 29.33 21.50
N TYR A 143 27.49 30.10 21.58
CA TYR A 143 26.49 29.99 22.64
C TYR A 143 25.83 28.60 22.65
N PHE A 144 25.50 28.08 21.47
CA PHE A 144 24.98 26.72 21.34
C PHE A 144 26.00 25.67 21.79
N LYS A 145 27.26 25.72 21.33
CA LYS A 145 28.29 24.72 21.70
C LYS A 145 28.43 24.56 23.22
N ASN A 146 28.20 25.62 24.00
CA ASN A 146 28.22 25.58 25.46
C ASN A 146 26.99 24.89 26.09
N ARG A 147 25.86 24.82 25.37
CA ARG A 147 24.58 24.24 25.81
C ARG A 147 24.29 22.86 25.20
N ALA A 148 24.97 22.52 24.11
CA ALA A 148 24.72 21.37 23.24
C ALA A 148 25.20 20.04 23.83
N THR A 149 24.63 19.60 24.95
CA THR A 149 24.85 18.23 25.43
C THR A 149 24.38 17.22 24.39
N GLU A 150 24.94 16.02 24.44
CA GLU A 150 24.58 14.93 23.53
C GLU A 150 23.07 14.59 23.59
N SER A 151 22.45 14.69 24.77
CA SER A 151 21.00 14.56 24.95
C SER A 151 20.20 15.65 24.23
N VAL A 152 20.62 16.91 24.34
CA VAL A 152 19.96 18.06 23.67
C VAL A 152 20.05 17.90 22.15
N LYS A 153 21.22 17.52 21.62
CA LYS A 153 21.39 17.27 20.18
C LYS A 153 20.41 16.19 19.70
N GLN A 154 20.27 15.10 20.43
CA GLN A 154 19.37 13.99 20.09
C GLN A 154 17.89 14.37 20.14
N THR A 155 17.47 15.09 21.19
CA THR A 155 16.09 15.55 21.32
C THR A 155 15.75 16.54 20.21
N LEU A 156 16.66 17.46 19.87
CA LEU A 156 16.51 18.37 18.73
C LEU A 156 16.38 17.63 17.40
N THR A 157 17.22 16.65 17.12
CA THR A 157 17.13 15.83 15.90
C THR A 157 15.80 15.10 15.82
N THR A 158 15.32 14.56 16.95
CA THR A 158 14.01 13.90 17.03
C THR A 158 12.87 14.89 16.82
N ILE A 159 12.93 16.08 17.42
CA ILE A 159 11.95 17.15 17.22
C ILE A 159 11.92 17.60 15.76
N TYR A 160 13.07 17.82 15.14
CA TYR A 160 13.14 18.18 13.73
C TYR A 160 12.48 17.11 12.83
N SER A 161 12.85 15.83 13.00
CA SER A 161 12.28 14.73 12.21
C SER A 161 10.76 14.57 12.43
N VAL A 162 10.30 14.71 13.68
CA VAL A 162 8.87 14.56 14.00
C VAL A 162 8.09 15.78 13.55
N ASN A 163 8.59 16.99 13.76
CA ASN A 163 7.90 18.23 13.42
C ASN A 163 7.81 18.44 11.91
N ASP A 164 8.83 18.09 11.12
CA ASP A 164 8.73 18.10 9.66
C ASP A 164 7.57 17.21 9.18
N LYS A 165 7.43 16.04 9.81
CA LYS A 165 6.29 15.17 9.53
C LYS A 165 4.99 15.80 10.05
N VAL A 166 4.86 16.11 11.33
CA VAL A 166 3.63 16.65 11.94
C VAL A 166 3.15 17.95 11.26
N SER A 167 4.07 18.77 10.76
CA SER A 167 3.76 20.01 10.02
C SER A 167 3.11 19.71 8.66
N LYS A 168 3.73 18.88 7.82
CA LYS A 168 3.12 18.36 6.57
C LYS A 168 1.76 17.72 6.85
N ARG A 169 1.67 17.03 7.99
CA ARG A 169 0.52 16.27 8.49
C ARG A 169 -0.65 17.13 9.01
N ALA A 170 -0.40 18.39 9.36
CA ALA A 170 -1.42 19.34 9.83
C ALA A 170 -1.81 20.36 8.74
N ALA A 171 -1.19 20.30 7.55
CA ALA A 171 -1.25 21.31 6.50
C ALA A 171 -2.54 21.32 5.64
N HIS A 172 -3.58 20.55 5.99
CA HIS A 172 -4.87 20.54 5.27
C HIS A 172 -5.61 21.89 5.29
N GLU A 173 -5.18 22.81 6.15
CA GLU A 173 -5.70 24.17 6.26
C GLU A 173 -4.56 25.19 6.04
N ARG A 174 -4.83 26.22 5.23
CA ARG A 174 -3.80 27.17 4.74
C ARG A 174 -3.05 27.86 5.89
N TYR A 175 -3.74 28.16 7.00
CA TYR A 175 -3.15 28.86 8.12
C TYR A 175 -2.24 27.94 8.96
N ILE A 176 -2.64 26.69 9.20
CA ILE A 176 -1.79 25.70 9.86
C ILE A 176 -0.57 25.38 9.00
N SER A 177 -0.73 25.26 7.67
CA SER A 177 0.38 25.05 6.74
C SER A 177 1.43 26.15 6.85
N ALA A 178 1.02 27.42 6.87
CA ALA A 178 1.92 28.57 7.05
C ALA A 178 2.59 28.57 8.43
N THR A 179 1.84 28.32 9.51
CA THR A 179 2.37 28.28 10.88
C THR A 179 3.38 27.16 11.05
N ALA A 180 3.04 25.96 10.57
CA ALA A 180 3.88 24.78 10.71
C ALA A 180 5.11 24.86 9.79
N SER A 181 4.98 25.46 8.60
CA SER A 181 6.11 25.80 7.72
C SER A 181 7.09 26.75 8.43
N ASN A 182 6.61 27.83 9.05
CA ASN A 182 7.47 28.77 9.77
C ASN A 182 8.19 28.11 10.95
N VAL A 183 7.50 27.29 11.74
CA VAL A 183 8.12 26.51 12.83
C VAL A 183 9.16 25.55 12.27
N ASN A 184 8.86 24.86 11.17
CA ASN A 184 9.77 23.89 10.56
C ASN A 184 11.01 24.58 9.98
N THR A 185 10.86 25.71 9.28
CA THR A 185 11.98 26.52 8.79
C THR A 185 12.82 27.05 9.94
N ALA A 186 12.22 27.52 11.03
CA ALA A 186 12.96 27.96 12.21
C ALA A 186 13.75 26.82 12.85
N ILE A 187 13.14 25.64 13.04
CA ILE A 187 13.82 24.46 13.58
C ILE A 187 14.89 23.93 12.62
N SER A 188 14.66 23.95 11.30
CA SER A 188 15.65 23.56 10.28
C SER A 188 16.83 24.52 10.29
N ASN A 189 16.57 25.83 10.28
CA ASN A 189 17.62 26.84 10.35
C ASN A 189 18.43 26.65 11.62
N LEU A 190 17.79 26.48 12.79
CA LEU A 190 18.50 26.12 14.01
C LEU A 190 19.32 24.86 13.77
N TYR A 191 18.71 23.72 13.43
CA TYR A 191 19.39 22.46 13.18
C TYR A 191 20.63 22.59 12.25
N ASP A 192 20.48 23.31 11.13
CA ASP A 192 21.52 23.53 10.14
C ASP A 192 22.62 24.48 10.60
N TYR A 193 22.29 25.50 11.40
CA TYR A 193 23.26 26.42 12.02
C TYR A 193 23.95 25.84 13.26
N VAL A 194 23.32 24.86 13.90
CA VAL A 194 23.61 24.34 15.24
C VAL A 194 24.48 23.09 15.21
N LEU A 195 24.28 22.20 14.23
CA LEU A 195 25.05 20.96 14.08
C LEU A 195 25.90 20.97 12.82
N GLU A 196 27.20 20.75 12.98
CA GLU A 196 28.09 20.48 11.85
C GLU A 196 27.61 19.23 11.08
N PRO A 197 27.84 19.12 9.76
CA PRO A 197 27.34 17.99 8.96
C PRO A 197 27.71 16.60 9.50
N ASN A 198 28.85 16.48 10.19
CA ASN A 198 29.31 15.27 10.87
C ASN A 198 28.69 15.03 12.26
N GLU A 199 28.07 16.05 12.86
CA GLU A 199 27.31 15.98 14.13
C GLU A 199 25.81 15.72 13.90
N ARG A 200 25.31 15.84 12.66
CA ARG A 200 23.92 15.54 12.23
C ARG A 200 23.61 14.04 12.22
N ILE A 201 24.22 13.28 13.12
CA ILE A 201 24.13 11.82 13.20
C ILE A 201 22.67 11.43 13.47
N SER A 202 22.21 10.41 12.73
CA SER A 202 20.92 9.77 12.94
C SER A 202 20.72 9.39 14.42
N PRO A 203 19.58 9.72 15.05
CA PRO A 203 19.32 9.53 16.50
C PRO A 203 19.37 8.06 16.97
N VAL A 204 19.67 7.13 16.07
CA VAL A 204 19.77 5.69 16.27
C VAL A 204 21.03 5.27 17.05
N ARG A 205 22.06 6.13 17.19
CA ARG A 205 23.33 5.73 17.83
C ARG A 205 23.36 5.72 19.36
N SER A 206 22.33 6.21 20.05
CA SER A 206 22.37 6.42 21.51
C SER A 206 21.09 6.07 22.28
N LEU A 207 19.91 6.24 21.68
CA LEU A 207 18.63 5.85 22.29
C LEU A 207 18.27 4.42 21.88
N SER A 208 17.74 3.63 22.82
CA SER A 208 17.10 2.37 22.46
C SER A 208 15.90 2.62 21.55
N GLN A 209 15.51 1.63 20.74
CA GLN A 209 14.34 1.75 19.86
C GLN A 209 13.07 2.13 20.65
N GLN A 210 12.92 1.62 21.88
CA GLN A 210 11.76 1.90 22.71
C GLN A 210 11.73 3.34 23.22
N GLU A 211 12.87 3.90 23.61
CA GLU A 211 12.99 5.30 24.03
C GLU A 211 12.72 6.25 22.86
N LEU A 212 13.26 5.94 21.67
CA LEU A 212 13.01 6.74 20.47
C LEU A 212 11.53 6.69 20.05
N ALA A 213 10.86 5.54 20.16
CA ALA A 213 9.42 5.42 19.92
C ALA A 213 8.60 6.28 20.90
N ARG A 214 8.99 6.30 22.19
CA ARG A 214 8.33 7.11 23.24
C ARG A 214 8.51 8.59 22.96
N ALA A 215 9.74 9.02 22.69
CA ALA A 215 10.04 10.41 22.32
C ALA A 215 9.24 10.84 21.09
N THR A 216 9.21 10.01 20.03
CA THR A 216 8.43 10.26 18.81
C THR A 216 6.95 10.49 19.12
N THR A 217 6.37 9.65 19.98
CA THR A 217 4.95 9.73 20.37
C THR A 217 4.66 10.99 21.19
N GLN A 218 5.50 11.30 22.18
CA GLN A 218 5.36 12.48 23.04
C GLN A 218 5.51 13.79 22.26
N ILE A 219 6.53 13.89 21.40
CA ILE A 219 6.75 15.06 20.54
C ILE A 219 5.58 15.22 19.57
N SER A 220 5.11 14.14 18.94
CA SER A 220 3.98 14.20 18.01
C SER A 220 2.70 14.70 18.68
N THR A 221 2.39 14.16 19.87
CA THR A 221 1.21 14.57 20.67
C THR A 221 1.30 16.04 21.05
N THR A 222 2.46 16.47 21.57
CA THR A 222 2.70 17.85 22.01
C THR A 222 2.62 18.83 20.84
N SER A 223 3.16 18.46 19.69
CA SER A 223 3.11 19.27 18.47
C SER A 223 1.66 19.49 17.99
N LEU A 224 0.84 18.44 17.95
CA LEU A 224 -0.56 18.55 17.55
C LEU A 224 -1.38 19.41 18.53
N ILE A 225 -1.16 19.25 19.84
CA ILE A 225 -1.81 20.09 20.88
C ILE A 225 -1.39 21.55 20.71
N PHE A 226 -0.10 21.79 20.45
CA PHE A 226 0.43 23.13 20.24
C PHE A 226 -0.24 23.82 19.04
N TYR A 227 -0.31 23.15 17.89
CA TYR A 227 -0.98 23.69 16.71
C TYR A 227 -2.49 23.92 16.95
N ALA A 228 -3.16 23.01 17.66
CA ALA A 228 -4.56 23.16 18.02
C ALA A 228 -4.79 24.40 18.92
N HIS A 229 -3.89 24.63 19.87
CA HIS A 229 -3.96 25.82 20.73
C HIS A 229 -3.75 27.10 19.93
N LYS A 230 -2.77 27.15 19.03
CA LYS A 230 -2.54 28.34 18.19
C LYS A 230 -3.71 28.64 17.27
N LEU A 231 -4.33 27.62 16.68
CA LEU A 231 -5.51 27.79 15.84
C LEU A 231 -6.74 28.24 16.64
N SER A 232 -6.86 27.82 17.91
CA SER A 232 -7.98 28.24 18.77
C SER A 232 -7.98 29.73 19.13
N LEU A 233 -6.89 30.45 18.86
CA LEU A 233 -6.79 31.90 19.04
C LEU A 233 -7.38 32.69 17.86
N ILE A 234 -7.90 32.00 16.85
CA ILE A 234 -8.43 32.60 15.62
C ILE A 234 -9.90 32.21 15.50
N ASP A 235 -10.75 33.21 15.40
CA ASP A 235 -12.19 33.02 15.29
C ASP A 235 -12.54 32.24 14.02
N GLY A 236 -13.50 31.31 14.12
CA GLY A 236 -14.03 30.55 12.98
C GLY A 236 -13.38 29.18 12.72
N HIS A 237 -12.30 28.81 13.42
CA HIS A 237 -11.56 27.55 13.18
C HIS A 237 -11.80 26.44 14.22
N GLN A 238 -12.94 26.48 14.93
CA GLN A 238 -13.22 25.52 16.01
C GLN A 238 -13.28 24.06 15.54
N ARG A 239 -13.70 23.83 14.28
CA ARG A 239 -13.78 22.49 13.70
C ARG A 239 -12.38 21.87 13.57
N GLU A 240 -11.44 22.62 13.03
CA GLU A 240 -10.05 22.20 12.80
C GLU A 240 -9.30 22.03 14.13
N VAL A 241 -9.56 22.90 15.11
CA VAL A 241 -9.06 22.74 16.49
C VAL A 241 -9.50 21.39 17.07
N ASN A 242 -10.78 21.05 16.92
CA ASN A 242 -11.32 19.78 17.40
C ASN A 242 -10.70 18.59 16.66
N GLN A 243 -10.45 18.70 15.35
CA GLN A 243 -9.78 17.67 14.56
C GLN A 243 -8.33 17.44 15.01
N LEU A 244 -7.54 18.50 15.21
CA LEU A 244 -6.16 18.38 15.71
C LEU A 244 -6.12 17.77 17.11
N ARG A 245 -7.02 18.16 18.00
CA ARG A 245 -7.16 17.55 19.34
C ARG A 245 -7.51 16.07 19.26
N LYS A 246 -8.44 15.69 18.38
CA LYS A 246 -8.80 14.29 18.13
C LYS A 246 -7.59 13.49 17.62
N LYS A 247 -6.81 14.05 16.68
CA LYS A 247 -5.57 13.42 16.19
C LYS A 247 -4.53 13.29 17.31
N ALA A 248 -4.36 14.31 18.16
CA ALA A 248 -3.46 14.24 19.31
C ALA A 248 -3.86 13.12 20.29
N GLU A 249 -5.15 12.97 20.56
CA GLU A 249 -5.68 11.90 21.41
C GLU A 249 -5.44 10.50 20.82
N ILE A 250 -5.57 10.35 19.50
CA ILE A 250 -5.23 9.12 18.79
C ILE A 250 -3.73 8.82 18.93
N VAL A 251 -2.85 9.81 18.84
CA VAL A 251 -1.40 9.60 18.97
C VAL A 251 -0.96 9.35 20.42
N ARG A 252 -1.69 9.88 21.41
CA ARG A 252 -1.35 9.73 22.82
C ARG A 252 -1.19 8.25 23.22
N ASP A 253 -0.13 7.91 23.95
CA ASP A 253 0.13 6.57 24.47
C ASP A 253 0.29 5.43 23.44
N LEU A 254 0.63 5.72 22.18
CA LEU A 254 0.92 4.68 21.17
C LEU A 254 1.95 3.66 21.67
N THR A 255 3.00 4.10 22.35
CA THR A 255 4.04 3.19 22.88
C THR A 255 3.56 2.23 23.96
N GLY A 256 2.48 2.58 24.68
CA GLY A 256 1.79 1.68 25.62
C GLY A 256 0.79 0.74 24.93
N GLY A 257 0.61 0.85 23.61
CA GLY A 257 -0.33 0.08 22.80
C GLY A 257 0.33 -0.82 21.74
N GLY A 258 1.54 -1.32 22.02
CA GLY A 258 2.25 -2.24 21.11
C GLY A 258 3.12 -1.58 20.04
N TYR A 259 3.24 -0.25 20.03
CA TYR A 259 4.15 0.48 19.12
C TYR A 259 5.53 0.70 19.77
N ARG A 260 6.31 -0.37 19.92
CA ARG A 260 7.62 -0.34 20.60
C ARG A 260 8.79 0.12 19.72
N ASN A 261 8.60 0.13 18.40
CA ASN A 261 9.62 0.53 17.42
C ASN A 261 9.21 1.88 16.77
N PRO A 262 10.13 2.85 16.62
CA PRO A 262 9.86 4.11 15.95
C PRO A 262 9.33 3.93 14.52
N LYS A 263 9.68 2.85 13.82
CA LYS A 263 9.16 2.55 12.47
C LYS A 263 7.64 2.37 12.49
N ASP A 264 7.12 1.62 13.46
CA ASP A 264 5.69 1.37 13.61
C ASP A 264 4.93 2.64 14.01
N VAL A 265 5.51 3.43 14.93
CA VAL A 265 4.93 4.74 15.30
C VAL A 265 4.88 5.65 14.07
N ASN A 266 5.95 5.71 13.29
CA ASN A 266 6.01 6.56 12.10
C ASN A 266 4.96 6.15 11.05
N ARG A 267 4.84 4.85 10.73
CA ARG A 267 3.82 4.33 9.81
C ARG A 267 2.40 4.69 10.23
N PHE A 268 2.09 4.51 11.51
CA PHE A 268 0.79 4.87 12.06
C PHE A 268 0.50 6.37 11.90
N LEU A 269 1.50 7.21 12.17
CA LEU A 269 1.39 8.65 12.01
C LEU A 269 1.30 9.09 10.54
N ASP A 270 1.94 8.39 9.61
CA ASP A 270 1.82 8.64 8.17
C ASP A 270 0.39 8.37 7.68
N LEU A 271 -0.20 7.24 8.10
CA LEU A 271 -1.59 6.92 7.77
C LEU A 271 -2.60 7.89 8.39
N LEU A 272 -2.37 8.35 9.63
CA LEU A 272 -3.23 9.32 10.32
C LEU A 272 -3.45 10.60 9.51
N VAL A 273 -2.60 10.85 8.53
CA VAL A 273 -2.54 12.10 7.77
C VAL A 273 -3.02 11.94 6.36
N ALA A 274 -2.70 10.82 5.74
CA ALA A 274 -3.25 10.46 4.45
C ALA A 274 -4.77 10.21 4.56
N ILE A 275 -5.24 9.67 5.70
CA ILE A 275 -6.66 9.37 5.88
C ILE A 275 -7.52 10.65 5.96
N PRO A 276 -8.65 10.72 5.24
CA PRO A 276 -9.61 11.82 5.37
C PRO A 276 -10.14 11.97 6.80
N ASP A 277 -10.40 13.21 7.23
CA ASP A 277 -10.81 13.50 8.61
C ASP A 277 -12.11 12.79 9.02
N GLU A 278 -13.03 12.59 8.06
CA GLU A 278 -14.28 11.85 8.26
C GLU A 278 -14.08 10.37 8.62
N HIS A 279 -12.91 9.80 8.27
CA HIS A 279 -12.55 8.42 8.55
C HIS A 279 -11.51 8.27 9.67
N THR A 280 -11.14 9.36 10.36
CA THR A 280 -10.15 9.33 11.45
C THR A 280 -10.52 8.36 12.59
N SER A 281 -11.80 8.01 12.75
CA SER A 281 -12.23 6.99 13.71
C SER A 281 -11.67 5.60 13.41
N PHE A 282 -11.31 5.28 12.16
CA PHE A 282 -10.63 4.04 11.80
C PHE A 282 -9.28 3.87 12.53
N MET A 283 -8.56 4.98 12.72
CA MET A 283 -7.28 4.97 13.44
C MET A 283 -7.44 4.60 14.91
N TYR A 284 -8.60 4.89 15.52
CA TYR A 284 -8.92 4.43 16.87
C TYR A 284 -9.07 2.91 16.93
N TYR A 285 -9.71 2.28 15.93
CA TYR A 285 -9.81 0.82 15.88
C TYR A 285 -8.42 0.19 15.75
N ILE A 286 -7.59 0.68 14.82
CA ILE A 286 -6.20 0.20 14.66
C ILE A 286 -5.42 0.27 15.97
N LYS A 287 -5.44 1.44 16.62
CA LYS A 287 -4.76 1.63 17.90
C LYS A 287 -5.31 0.70 18.99
N SER A 288 -6.62 0.58 19.10
CA SER A 288 -7.28 -0.18 20.17
C SER A 288 -7.04 -1.67 20.03
N TYR A 289 -7.17 -2.22 18.82
CA TYR A 289 -6.89 -3.63 18.58
C TYR A 289 -5.41 -3.96 18.76
N LYS A 290 -4.49 -3.13 18.25
CA LYS A 290 -3.05 -3.36 18.48
C LYS A 290 -2.69 -3.30 19.97
N LYS A 291 -3.31 -2.38 20.72
CA LYS A 291 -3.16 -2.31 22.18
C LYS A 291 -3.74 -3.53 22.89
N ALA A 292 -4.92 -4.00 22.46
CA ALA A 292 -5.56 -5.17 23.03
C ALA A 292 -4.73 -6.44 22.81
N ILE A 293 -4.22 -6.65 21.59
CA ILE A 293 -3.28 -7.72 21.25
C ILE A 293 -2.02 -7.62 22.12
N HIS A 294 -1.50 -6.40 22.30
CA HIS A 294 -0.29 -6.20 23.09
C HIS A 294 -0.46 -6.54 24.59
N ASN A 295 -1.60 -6.15 25.16
CA ASN A 295 -1.87 -6.26 26.59
C ASN A 295 -2.49 -7.60 26.97
N PHE A 296 -2.72 -8.50 26.01
CA PHE A 296 -3.28 -9.81 26.26
C PHE A 296 -2.28 -10.66 27.08
N SER A 297 -2.60 -10.91 28.35
CA SER A 297 -1.80 -11.76 29.24
C SER A 297 -1.96 -13.23 28.85
N GLU A 298 -0.93 -14.04 29.13
CA GLU A 298 -0.95 -15.51 28.88
C GLU A 298 -1.13 -15.88 27.39
N THR A 299 -0.60 -15.05 26.49
CA THR A 299 -0.72 -15.29 25.03
C THR A 299 0.48 -16.05 24.47
N ASN A 300 0.19 -16.83 23.42
CA ASN A 300 1.15 -17.25 22.43
C ASN A 300 1.82 -16.02 21.80
N VAL A 301 3.12 -15.87 22.04
CA VAL A 301 3.93 -14.74 21.56
C VAL A 301 3.90 -14.66 20.03
N PHE A 302 3.85 -15.80 19.33
CA PHE A 302 3.81 -15.85 17.87
C PHE A 302 2.49 -15.33 17.31
N ALA A 303 1.36 -15.66 17.95
CA ALA A 303 0.05 -15.15 17.55
C ALA A 303 0.00 -13.62 17.73
N GLN A 304 0.59 -13.12 18.81
CA GLN A 304 0.71 -11.70 19.10
C GLN A 304 1.57 -10.97 18.06
N GLU A 305 2.73 -11.52 17.73
CA GLU A 305 3.63 -10.97 16.71
C GLU A 305 3.01 -10.99 15.30
N LEU A 306 2.36 -12.10 14.93
CA LEU A 306 1.66 -12.26 13.67
C LEU A 306 0.57 -11.19 13.50
N ALA A 307 -0.33 -11.08 14.49
CA ALA A 307 -1.40 -10.08 14.46
C ALA A 307 -0.82 -8.65 14.43
N GLY A 308 0.28 -8.40 15.15
CA GLY A 308 1.00 -7.13 15.09
C GLY A 308 1.54 -6.80 13.68
N LYS A 309 2.10 -7.79 12.98
CA LYS A 309 2.55 -7.64 11.58
C LYS A 309 1.41 -7.41 10.61
N GLU A 310 0.30 -8.13 10.77
CA GLU A 310 -0.87 -7.99 9.91
C GLU A 310 -1.50 -6.61 10.02
N ILE A 311 -1.61 -6.09 11.24
CA ILE A 311 -2.03 -4.70 11.46
C ILE A 311 -1.06 -3.73 10.77
N ASN A 312 0.25 -3.97 10.86
CA ASN A 312 1.23 -3.14 10.15
C ASN A 312 1.07 -3.24 8.62
N HIS A 313 0.69 -4.39 8.07
CA HIS A 313 0.40 -4.55 6.64
C HIS A 313 -0.89 -3.84 6.22
N LEU A 314 -1.93 -3.88 7.06
CA LEU A 314 -3.15 -3.10 6.84
C LEU A 314 -2.85 -1.59 6.85
N ILE A 315 -1.99 -1.13 7.76
CA ILE A 315 -1.53 0.26 7.79
C ILE A 315 -0.80 0.62 6.49
N ASP A 316 0.19 -0.18 6.07
CA ASP A 316 0.97 0.06 4.85
C ASP A 316 0.07 0.07 3.60
N ARG A 317 -0.94 -0.82 3.52
CA ARG A 317 -1.90 -0.86 2.40
C ARG A 317 -2.84 0.35 2.41
N SER A 318 -3.32 0.74 3.58
CA SER A 318 -4.16 1.94 3.74
C SER A 318 -3.40 3.19 3.33
N LEU A 319 -2.11 3.29 3.71
CA LEU A 319 -1.27 4.42 3.33
C LEU A 319 -1.15 4.53 1.81
N LYS A 320 -0.78 3.44 1.13
CA LYS A 320 -0.69 3.39 -0.34
C LYS A 320 -2.01 3.76 -1.03
N TYR A 321 -3.13 3.35 -0.46
CA TYR A 321 -4.44 3.65 -1.00
C TYR A 321 -4.75 5.16 -0.95
N PHE A 322 -4.46 5.81 0.18
CA PHE A 322 -4.73 7.23 0.38
C PHE A 322 -3.66 8.16 -0.20
N GLU A 323 -2.50 7.66 -0.61
CA GLU A 323 -1.52 8.41 -1.41
C GLU A 323 -2.03 8.72 -2.83
N GLN A 324 -3.01 7.95 -3.32
CA GLN A 324 -3.61 8.15 -4.65
C GLN A 324 -4.90 8.98 -4.56
N PRO A 325 -5.27 9.75 -5.61
CA PRO A 325 -6.54 10.47 -5.63
C PRO A 325 -7.74 9.51 -5.52
N GLN A 326 -8.58 9.69 -4.49
CA GLN A 326 -9.76 8.86 -4.27
C GLN A 326 -11.06 9.67 -4.35
N THR A 327 -12.13 9.05 -4.84
CA THR A 327 -13.48 9.58 -4.64
C THR A 327 -13.94 9.31 -3.21
N LYS A 328 -14.84 10.14 -2.68
CA LYS A 328 -15.40 9.94 -1.33
C LYS A 328 -16.07 8.57 -1.17
N GLU A 329 -16.76 8.10 -2.20
CA GLU A 329 -17.44 6.80 -2.16
C GLU A 329 -16.44 5.63 -2.11
N ASN A 330 -15.36 5.69 -2.90
CA ASN A 330 -14.32 4.66 -2.88
C ASN A 330 -13.60 4.64 -1.53
N ALA A 331 -13.26 5.81 -0.99
CA ALA A 331 -12.64 5.93 0.33
C ALA A 331 -13.52 5.32 1.43
N LYS A 332 -14.83 5.58 1.39
CA LYS A 332 -15.79 4.99 2.33
C LYS A 332 -15.83 3.46 2.23
N LYS A 333 -15.99 2.91 1.03
CA LYS A 333 -16.01 1.45 0.78
C LYS A 333 -14.70 0.78 1.26
N PHE A 334 -13.56 1.41 0.96
CA PHE A 334 -12.26 0.92 1.42
C PHE A 334 -12.16 0.89 2.95
N ILE A 335 -12.61 1.95 3.64
CA ILE A 335 -12.57 2.01 5.11
C ILE A 335 -13.51 0.99 5.75
N GLU A 336 -14.69 0.77 5.18
CA GLU A 336 -15.61 -0.29 5.63
C GLU A 336 -14.94 -1.67 5.54
N GLN A 337 -14.30 -1.99 4.41
CA GLN A 337 -13.56 -3.23 4.23
C GLN A 337 -12.35 -3.34 5.17
N ALA A 338 -11.56 -2.27 5.32
CA ALA A 338 -10.41 -2.23 6.21
C ALA A 338 -10.80 -2.39 7.68
N THR A 339 -11.99 -1.91 8.07
CA THR A 339 -12.54 -2.06 9.41
C THR A 339 -12.96 -3.50 9.69
N LEU A 340 -13.57 -4.18 8.71
CA LEU A 340 -13.86 -5.62 8.80
C LEU A 340 -12.55 -6.41 8.94
N GLU A 341 -11.56 -6.12 8.09
CA GLU A 341 -10.29 -6.85 8.10
C GLU A 341 -9.56 -6.73 9.45
N ILE A 342 -9.55 -5.56 10.10
CA ILE A 342 -8.91 -5.46 11.42
C ILE A 342 -9.69 -6.19 12.52
N SER A 343 -11.01 -6.26 12.41
CA SER A 343 -11.83 -7.08 13.29
C SER A 343 -11.52 -8.56 13.09
N ASP A 344 -11.34 -9.00 11.85
CA ASP A 344 -10.99 -10.39 11.52
C ASP A 344 -9.59 -10.74 12.02
N ILE A 345 -8.59 -9.86 11.85
CA ILE A 345 -7.24 -10.03 12.41
C ILE A 345 -7.33 -10.22 13.94
N TYR A 346 -8.11 -9.38 14.62
CA TYR A 346 -8.25 -9.47 16.06
C TYR A 346 -8.99 -10.75 16.51
N SER A 347 -10.03 -11.15 15.79
CA SER A 347 -10.80 -12.35 16.10
C SER A 347 -9.95 -13.61 15.89
N ALA A 348 -9.18 -13.67 14.81
CA ALA A 348 -8.22 -14.73 14.56
C ALA A 348 -7.13 -14.77 15.65
N PHE A 349 -6.60 -13.61 16.06
CA PHE A 349 -5.68 -13.53 17.20
C PHE A 349 -6.31 -14.11 18.47
N GLN A 350 -7.55 -13.75 18.79
CA GLN A 350 -8.22 -14.28 19.98
C GLN A 350 -8.36 -15.81 19.93
N LEU A 351 -8.71 -16.36 18.77
CA LEU A 351 -8.82 -17.81 18.56
C LEU A 351 -7.48 -18.53 18.81
N HIS A 352 -6.39 -18.00 18.25
CA HIS A 352 -5.08 -18.65 18.27
C HIS A 352 -4.19 -18.26 19.46
N SER A 353 -4.55 -17.22 20.22
CA SER A 353 -3.77 -16.68 21.34
C SER A 353 -3.47 -17.69 22.43
N LYS A 354 -4.29 -18.74 22.58
CA LYS A 354 -4.15 -19.77 23.63
C LYS A 354 -3.45 -21.03 23.18
N GLN A 355 -3.09 -21.15 21.90
CA GLN A 355 -2.47 -22.35 21.36
C GLN A 355 -1.03 -22.47 21.86
N THR A 356 -0.62 -23.68 22.24
CA THR A 356 0.74 -23.97 22.73
C THR A 356 1.50 -24.81 21.71
N PHE A 357 2.61 -24.26 21.21
CA PHE A 357 3.55 -25.01 20.37
C PHE A 357 4.64 -25.66 21.21
N SER A 358 5.23 -26.75 20.70
CA SER A 358 6.45 -27.32 21.29
C SER A 358 7.61 -26.31 21.24
N THR A 359 8.62 -26.47 22.11
CA THR A 359 9.78 -25.56 22.14
C THR A 359 10.54 -25.57 20.80
N LEU A 360 10.67 -26.73 20.17
CA LEU A 360 11.34 -26.84 18.85
C LEU A 360 10.54 -26.14 17.75
N ALA A 361 9.22 -26.29 17.73
CA ALA A 361 8.37 -25.60 16.76
C ALA A 361 8.39 -24.08 16.98
N SER A 362 8.43 -23.65 18.25
CA SER A 362 8.53 -22.26 18.66
C SER A 362 9.77 -21.57 18.08
N ASP A 363 10.94 -22.23 18.15
CA ASP A 363 12.18 -21.69 17.59
C ASP A 363 12.10 -21.53 16.07
N LYS A 364 11.53 -22.53 15.37
CA LYS A 364 11.35 -22.53 13.91
C LYS A 364 10.38 -21.43 13.46
N ILE A 365 9.25 -21.28 14.14
CA ILE A 365 8.25 -20.24 13.86
C ILE A 365 8.85 -18.84 14.11
N THR A 366 9.67 -18.69 15.16
CA THR A 366 10.36 -17.42 15.45
C THR A 366 11.24 -16.99 14.28
N VAL A 367 12.03 -17.91 13.73
CA VAL A 367 12.88 -17.63 12.56
C VAL A 367 12.00 -17.17 11.39
N LEU A 368 10.95 -17.94 11.06
CA LEU A 368 9.99 -17.61 10.00
C LEU A 368 9.36 -16.21 10.17
N LEU A 369 8.99 -15.83 11.40
CA LEU A 369 8.44 -14.52 11.72
C LEU A 369 9.46 -13.38 11.61
N GLN A 370 10.77 -13.61 11.54
CA GLN A 370 11.73 -12.50 11.38
C GLN A 370 11.90 -12.05 9.92
N LEU A 371 11.41 -12.82 8.95
CA LEU A 371 11.86 -12.78 7.56
C LEU A 371 10.97 -12.00 6.58
N GLU A 372 10.23 -10.99 7.07
CA GLU A 372 9.36 -10.06 6.32
C GLU A 372 7.85 -10.42 6.21
N ARG A 373 7.14 -9.81 5.23
CA ARG A 373 5.68 -9.78 5.02
C ARG A 373 5.10 -11.09 4.50
N HIS A 374 5.89 -11.78 3.69
CA HIS A 374 5.48 -12.94 2.88
C HIS A 374 5.22 -14.20 3.75
N THR A 375 6.02 -14.39 4.80
CA THR A 375 5.88 -15.51 5.75
C THR A 375 4.61 -15.43 6.61
N THR A 376 3.94 -14.28 6.67
CA THR A 376 2.70 -14.09 7.46
C THR A 376 1.61 -15.08 7.04
N ASN A 377 1.42 -15.29 5.73
CA ASN A 377 0.41 -16.22 5.23
C ASN A 377 0.73 -17.68 5.57
N PHE A 378 2.01 -18.06 5.50
CA PHE A 378 2.43 -19.40 5.90
C PHE A 378 2.16 -19.65 7.39
N ILE A 379 2.55 -18.70 8.25
CA ILE A 379 2.28 -18.80 9.69
C ILE A 379 0.78 -18.85 9.98
N ARG A 380 -0.07 -18.09 9.28
CA ARG A 380 -1.54 -18.22 9.37
C ARG A 380 -2.01 -19.65 9.09
N MET A 381 -1.46 -20.29 8.05
CA MET A 381 -1.81 -21.68 7.72
C MET A 381 -1.33 -22.66 8.80
N LEU A 382 -0.18 -22.43 9.43
CA LEU A 382 0.27 -23.21 10.58
C LEU A 382 -0.67 -23.07 11.78
N PHE A 383 -1.18 -21.87 12.06
CA PHE A 383 -2.18 -21.64 13.11
C PHE A 383 -3.52 -22.33 12.80
N ALA A 384 -3.98 -22.28 11.55
CA ALA A 384 -5.16 -23.01 11.12
C ALA A 384 -4.97 -24.53 11.27
N LEU A 385 -3.80 -25.06 10.88
CA LEU A 385 -3.47 -26.47 11.06
C LEU A 385 -3.39 -26.86 12.55
N GLN A 386 -2.82 -25.99 13.41
CA GLN A 386 -2.81 -26.20 14.85
C GLN A 386 -4.23 -26.26 15.43
N TYR A 387 -5.13 -25.40 14.95
CA TYR A 387 -6.54 -25.47 15.33
C TYR A 387 -7.16 -26.82 14.91
N THR A 388 -6.87 -27.30 13.70
CA THR A 388 -7.30 -28.63 13.26
C THR A 388 -6.70 -29.76 14.12
N ILE A 389 -5.48 -29.62 14.63
CA ILE A 389 -4.88 -30.57 15.58
C ILE A 389 -5.71 -30.60 16.87
N ASP A 390 -6.02 -29.41 17.42
CA ASP A 390 -6.72 -29.26 18.69
C ASP A 390 -8.15 -29.83 18.65
N GLU A 391 -8.80 -29.80 17.48
CA GLU A 391 -10.14 -30.36 17.25
C GLU A 391 -10.14 -31.82 16.74
N SER A 392 -8.97 -32.41 16.48
CA SER A 392 -8.90 -33.74 15.86
C SER A 392 -9.03 -34.88 16.88
N ASP A 393 -9.69 -35.96 16.45
CA ASP A 393 -9.73 -37.23 17.19
C ASP A 393 -8.34 -37.93 17.31
N ASP A 394 -7.37 -37.60 16.45
CA ASP A 394 -5.98 -38.08 16.53
C ASP A 394 -4.97 -36.90 16.49
N PRO A 395 -4.77 -36.22 17.63
CA PRO A 395 -3.87 -35.07 17.71
C PRO A 395 -2.41 -35.45 17.42
N ALA A 396 -1.99 -36.68 17.74
CA ALA A 396 -0.61 -37.11 17.54
C ALA A 396 -0.28 -37.25 16.05
N MET A 397 -1.21 -37.79 15.25
CA MET A 397 -1.05 -37.85 13.80
C MET A 397 -1.01 -36.47 13.17
N ARG A 398 -1.95 -35.59 13.54
CA ARG A 398 -2.00 -34.21 13.03
C ARG A 398 -0.79 -33.39 13.45
N GLN A 399 -0.24 -33.62 14.64
CA GLN A 399 1.02 -32.99 15.08
C GLN A 399 2.20 -33.40 14.19
N ARG A 400 2.29 -34.67 13.77
CA ARG A 400 3.34 -35.11 12.83
C ARG A 400 3.23 -34.41 11.48
N ILE A 401 2.00 -34.23 10.99
CA ILE A 401 1.72 -33.48 9.75
C ILE A 401 2.19 -32.03 9.89
N PHE A 402 1.86 -31.40 11.02
CA PHE A 402 2.32 -30.05 11.34
C PHE A 402 3.84 -29.94 11.36
N ASP A 403 4.52 -30.87 12.02
CA ASP A 403 5.99 -30.87 12.10
C ASP A 403 6.63 -31.03 10.71
N ILE A 404 6.10 -31.91 9.85
CA ILE A 404 6.56 -32.09 8.47
C ILE A 404 6.41 -30.80 7.65
N ILE A 405 5.25 -30.13 7.76
CA ILE A 405 4.97 -28.90 7.02
C ILE A 405 5.83 -27.75 7.52
N LEU A 406 5.98 -27.61 8.83
CA LEU A 406 6.86 -26.62 9.44
C LEU A 406 8.30 -26.81 8.99
N ASP A 407 8.79 -28.05 8.98
CA ASP A 407 10.15 -28.39 8.57
C ASP A 407 10.39 -28.11 7.09
N ALA A 408 9.42 -28.43 6.24
CA ALA A 408 9.48 -28.06 4.83
C ALA A 408 9.47 -26.54 4.65
N GLY A 409 8.64 -25.81 5.40
CA GLY A 409 8.61 -24.34 5.39
C GLY A 409 9.96 -23.72 5.77
N VAL A 410 10.62 -24.25 6.81
CA VAL A 410 11.96 -23.83 7.23
C VAL A 410 13.03 -24.21 6.20
N ALA A 411 12.96 -25.41 5.62
CA ALA A 411 13.89 -25.84 4.58
C ALA A 411 13.77 -24.96 3.32
N TYR A 412 12.53 -24.69 2.88
CA TYR A 412 12.23 -23.78 1.77
C TYR A 412 12.64 -22.35 2.05
N HIS A 413 12.62 -21.94 3.32
CA HIS A 413 13.17 -20.66 3.72
C HIS A 413 14.70 -20.62 3.57
N ASN A 414 15.40 -21.65 4.04
CA ASN A 414 16.86 -21.74 4.00
C ASN A 414 17.41 -21.93 2.58
N ASP A 415 16.55 -22.29 1.62
CA ASP A 415 16.87 -22.32 0.20
C ASP A 415 16.88 -20.89 -0.39
N ILE A 416 18.08 -20.29 -0.35
CA ILE A 416 18.39 -18.89 -0.68
C ILE A 416 18.00 -18.49 -2.11
N GLU A 417 17.81 -19.43 -3.04
CA GLU A 417 17.66 -19.07 -4.45
C GLU A 417 16.33 -18.38 -4.78
N ASN A 418 15.27 -18.47 -3.95
CA ASN A 418 14.02 -17.72 -4.17
C ASN A 418 13.10 -17.70 -2.93
N ARG A 419 12.81 -16.50 -2.37
CA ARG A 419 11.79 -16.28 -1.32
C ARG A 419 10.40 -16.87 -1.61
N TRP A 420 10.10 -17.11 -2.88
CA TRP A 420 8.85 -17.68 -3.39
C TRP A 420 8.54 -19.11 -2.90
N SER A 421 9.49 -19.86 -2.34
CA SER A 421 9.27 -21.26 -1.95
C SER A 421 8.29 -21.39 -0.76
N THR A 422 8.45 -20.57 0.28
CA THR A 422 7.54 -20.56 1.43
C THR A 422 6.16 -20.01 1.07
N ASP A 423 6.10 -19.01 0.19
CA ASP A 423 4.84 -18.44 -0.32
C ASP A 423 4.07 -19.44 -1.16
N THR A 424 4.77 -20.16 -2.03
CA THR A 424 4.20 -21.24 -2.83
C THR A 424 3.54 -22.28 -1.92
N LEU A 425 4.23 -22.72 -0.87
CA LEU A 425 3.68 -23.68 0.08
C LEU A 425 2.47 -23.11 0.84
N ALA A 426 2.51 -21.84 1.24
CA ALA A 426 1.39 -21.17 1.91
C ALA A 426 0.14 -21.08 1.00
N VAL A 427 0.32 -20.72 -0.26
CA VAL A 427 -0.76 -20.66 -1.26
C VAL A 427 -1.33 -22.06 -1.50
N CYS A 428 -0.48 -23.09 -1.64
CA CYS A 428 -0.94 -24.46 -1.76
C CYS A 428 -1.79 -24.89 -0.56
N LEU A 429 -1.33 -24.61 0.67
CA LEU A 429 -2.07 -24.92 1.91
C LEU A 429 -3.43 -24.23 1.95
N ALA A 430 -3.50 -22.97 1.54
CA ALA A 430 -4.74 -22.21 1.51
C ALA A 430 -5.73 -22.74 0.47
N ILE A 431 -5.25 -23.11 -0.73
CA ILE A 431 -6.07 -23.62 -1.83
C ILE A 431 -6.62 -25.01 -1.51
N ILE A 432 -5.76 -25.89 -0.98
CA ILE A 432 -6.09 -27.29 -0.74
C ILE A 432 -6.88 -27.42 0.57
N GLY A 433 -6.67 -26.51 1.51
CA GLY A 433 -7.29 -26.50 2.83
C GLY A 433 -6.50 -27.35 3.82
N VAL A 434 -6.17 -26.79 4.98
CA VAL A 434 -5.43 -27.51 6.04
C VAL A 434 -6.19 -28.74 6.55
N GLU A 435 -7.52 -28.71 6.48
CA GLU A 435 -8.41 -29.78 6.96
C GLU A 435 -8.24 -31.09 6.15
N THR A 436 -7.86 -31.00 4.87
CA THR A 436 -7.75 -32.16 3.98
C THR A 436 -6.54 -33.04 4.28
N LEU A 437 -5.57 -32.54 5.05
CA LEU A 437 -4.31 -33.23 5.34
C LEU A 437 -4.49 -34.25 6.47
N LYS A 438 -4.83 -35.49 6.14
CA LYS A 438 -5.16 -36.52 7.14
C LYS A 438 -3.97 -37.40 7.52
N THR A 439 -2.97 -37.48 6.65
CA THR A 439 -1.80 -38.35 6.81
C THR A 439 -0.48 -37.61 6.55
N PRO A 440 0.65 -38.09 7.11
CA PRO A 440 1.99 -37.61 6.77
C PRO A 440 2.30 -37.69 5.27
N GLU A 441 1.76 -38.71 4.59
CA GLU A 441 1.88 -38.88 3.15
C GLU A 441 1.19 -37.73 2.40
N ASP A 442 0.01 -37.29 2.83
CA ASP A 442 -0.67 -36.12 2.25
C ASP A 442 0.17 -34.85 2.39
N ALA A 443 0.83 -34.67 3.55
CA ALA A 443 1.73 -33.55 3.79
C ALA A 443 2.94 -33.59 2.86
N GLN A 444 3.54 -34.77 2.67
CA GLN A 444 4.68 -34.93 1.75
C GLN A 444 4.28 -34.73 0.28
N GLN A 445 3.10 -35.20 -0.12
CA GLN A 445 2.55 -34.95 -1.45
C GLN A 445 2.36 -33.44 -1.70
N LEU A 446 1.82 -32.71 -0.73
CA LEU A 446 1.67 -31.26 -0.80
C LEU A 446 3.02 -30.56 -0.98
N ILE A 447 4.04 -30.95 -0.20
CA ILE A 447 5.40 -30.39 -0.29
C ILE A 447 6.00 -30.62 -1.68
N ASN A 448 5.88 -31.86 -2.19
CA ASN A 448 6.35 -32.24 -3.52
C ASN A 448 5.58 -31.51 -4.64
N PHE A 449 4.28 -31.29 -4.45
CA PHE A 449 3.46 -30.54 -5.38
C PHE A 449 3.88 -29.06 -5.42
N ALA A 450 4.06 -28.44 -4.26
CA ALA A 450 4.49 -27.05 -4.12
C ALA A 450 5.84 -26.80 -4.83
N SER A 451 6.82 -27.71 -4.71
CA SER A 451 8.09 -27.55 -5.42
C SER A 451 7.95 -27.57 -6.94
N ARG A 452 7.05 -28.41 -7.47
CA ARG A 452 6.80 -28.56 -8.91
C ARG A 452 6.06 -27.37 -9.51
N ILE A 453 5.07 -26.81 -8.81
CA ILE A 453 4.28 -25.69 -9.33
C ILE A 453 4.86 -24.31 -9.02
N LYS A 454 5.98 -24.24 -8.30
CA LYS A 454 6.71 -22.99 -8.01
C LYS A 454 6.92 -22.08 -9.22
N PRO A 455 7.28 -22.56 -10.43
CA PRO A 455 7.42 -21.67 -11.61
C PRO A 455 6.11 -21.04 -12.05
N LEU A 456 4.98 -21.74 -11.86
CA LEU A 456 3.64 -21.29 -12.23
C LEU A 456 3.16 -20.17 -11.30
N LEU A 457 3.27 -20.37 -9.98
CA LEU A 457 2.85 -19.39 -8.98
C LEU A 457 3.69 -18.09 -8.98
N LYS A 458 4.90 -18.12 -9.56
CA LYS A 458 5.67 -16.88 -9.81
C LYS A 458 5.05 -15.99 -10.89
N LEU A 459 4.25 -16.55 -11.80
CA LEU A 459 3.69 -15.85 -12.95
C LEU A 459 2.24 -15.38 -12.72
N GLN A 460 1.56 -15.94 -11.72
CA GLN A 460 0.18 -15.62 -11.38
C GLN A 460 0.04 -15.55 -9.85
N GLU A 461 -0.16 -14.34 -9.31
CA GLU A 461 -0.38 -14.12 -7.87
C GLU A 461 -1.77 -14.56 -7.39
N GLU A 462 -2.72 -14.75 -8.32
CA GLU A 462 -4.10 -15.15 -8.02
C GLU A 462 -4.28 -16.67 -8.10
N SER A 463 -5.06 -17.19 -7.15
CA SER A 463 -5.47 -18.59 -7.03
C SER A 463 -6.41 -18.99 -8.15
N SER A 464 -5.85 -19.42 -9.29
CA SER A 464 -6.61 -19.98 -10.41
C SER A 464 -7.09 -21.40 -10.11
N GLU A 465 -8.24 -21.77 -10.69
CA GLU A 465 -8.83 -23.13 -10.61
C GLU A 465 -7.88 -24.24 -11.10
N LEU A 466 -6.85 -23.86 -11.88
CA LEU A 466 -5.80 -24.75 -12.34
C LEU A 466 -5.01 -25.43 -11.20
N VAL A 467 -4.64 -24.69 -10.16
CA VAL A 467 -3.81 -25.23 -9.07
C VAL A 467 -4.53 -26.32 -8.26
N PRO A 468 -5.78 -26.12 -7.77
CA PRO A 468 -6.52 -27.19 -7.12
C PRO A 468 -6.71 -28.41 -8.01
N GLN A 469 -6.94 -28.23 -9.31
CA GLN A 469 -7.08 -29.34 -10.24
C GLN A 469 -5.78 -30.11 -10.46
N LEU A 470 -4.65 -29.40 -10.62
CA LEU A 470 -3.33 -30.04 -10.69
C LEU A 470 -3.05 -30.85 -9.42
N PHE A 471 -3.42 -30.34 -8.25
CA PHE A 471 -3.29 -31.09 -7.01
C PHE A 471 -4.15 -32.36 -6.99
N LYS A 472 -5.42 -32.29 -7.43
CA LYS A 472 -6.29 -33.47 -7.55
C LYS A 472 -5.68 -34.52 -8.49
N LEU A 473 -5.13 -34.10 -9.64
CA LEU A 473 -4.45 -35.00 -10.57
C LEU A 473 -3.20 -35.61 -9.93
N GLN A 474 -2.43 -34.84 -9.16
CA GLN A 474 -1.29 -35.36 -8.40
C GLN A 474 -1.71 -36.43 -7.39
N GLN A 475 -2.79 -36.22 -6.64
CA GLN A 475 -3.33 -37.21 -5.72
C GLN A 475 -3.78 -38.49 -6.44
N GLN A 476 -4.38 -38.36 -7.63
CA GLN A 476 -4.73 -39.52 -8.46
C GLN A 476 -3.48 -40.30 -8.91
N ILE A 477 -2.42 -39.61 -9.33
CA ILE A 477 -1.14 -40.23 -9.71
C ILE A 477 -0.55 -40.99 -8.51
N ASP A 478 -0.53 -40.37 -7.34
CA ASP A 478 0.08 -40.95 -6.15
C ASP A 478 -0.69 -42.17 -5.64
N SER A 479 -2.03 -42.10 -5.65
CA SER A 479 -2.93 -43.18 -5.20
C SER A 479 -3.14 -44.31 -6.21
N ASN A 480 -2.77 -44.14 -7.48
CA ASN A 480 -2.94 -45.20 -8.48
C ASN A 480 -2.04 -46.41 -8.19
N ASN A 481 -2.44 -47.62 -8.56
CA ASN A 481 -1.60 -48.82 -8.42
C ASN A 481 -1.02 -49.31 -9.76
N SER A 482 -1.52 -48.81 -10.89
CA SER A 482 -1.06 -49.19 -12.23
C SER A 482 0.12 -48.31 -12.67
N PRO A 483 1.33 -48.88 -12.90
CA PRO A 483 2.49 -48.09 -13.35
C PRO A 483 2.26 -47.38 -14.68
N HIS A 484 1.56 -48.04 -15.60
CA HIS A 484 1.23 -47.48 -16.91
C HIS A 484 0.30 -46.27 -16.79
N GLU A 485 -0.70 -46.38 -15.92
CA GLU A 485 -1.67 -45.30 -15.70
C GLU A 485 -1.02 -44.10 -14.99
N LYS A 486 -0.17 -44.36 -13.99
CA LYS A 486 0.66 -43.30 -13.37
C LYS A 486 1.48 -42.55 -14.40
N GLN A 487 2.19 -43.28 -15.26
CA GLN A 487 3.04 -42.66 -16.27
C GLN A 487 2.22 -41.80 -17.24
N ARG A 488 1.01 -42.26 -17.61
CA ARG A 488 0.09 -41.51 -18.47
C ARG A 488 -0.40 -40.22 -17.81
N GLN A 489 -0.91 -40.31 -16.58
CA GLN A 489 -1.41 -39.16 -15.82
C GLN A 489 -0.29 -38.16 -15.51
N GLN A 490 0.91 -38.66 -15.18
CA GLN A 490 2.10 -37.86 -14.97
C GLN A 490 2.50 -37.08 -16.23
N ALA A 491 2.46 -37.71 -17.41
CA ALA A 491 2.75 -37.02 -18.67
C ALA A 491 1.71 -35.93 -18.99
N ILE A 492 0.44 -36.13 -18.63
CA ILE A 492 -0.61 -35.11 -18.75
C ILE A 492 -0.30 -33.94 -17.81
N PHE A 493 -0.01 -34.22 -16.54
CA PHE A 493 0.33 -33.21 -15.54
C PHE A 493 1.51 -32.34 -16.02
N ASP A 494 2.60 -32.96 -16.47
CA ASP A 494 3.81 -32.25 -16.86
C ASP A 494 3.55 -31.35 -18.09
N VAL A 495 2.80 -31.83 -19.09
CA VAL A 495 2.42 -31.02 -20.26
C VAL A 495 1.57 -29.82 -19.86
N ILE A 496 0.57 -30.01 -18.99
CA ILE A 496 -0.30 -28.91 -18.55
C ILE A 496 0.51 -27.89 -17.78
N LEU A 497 1.35 -28.32 -16.84
CA LEU A 497 2.19 -27.41 -16.04
C LEU A 497 3.17 -26.63 -16.91
N GLU A 498 3.98 -27.31 -17.73
CA GLU A 498 5.00 -26.69 -18.59
C GLU A 498 4.35 -25.69 -19.56
N THR A 499 3.26 -26.09 -20.21
CA THR A 499 2.61 -25.23 -21.19
C THR A 499 1.87 -24.09 -20.51
N SER A 500 1.34 -24.27 -19.30
CA SER A 500 0.72 -23.18 -18.53
C SER A 500 1.75 -22.12 -18.12
N VAL A 501 2.95 -22.54 -17.72
CA VAL A 501 4.07 -21.62 -17.43
C VAL A 501 4.47 -20.85 -18.69
N ALA A 502 4.63 -21.53 -19.82
CA ALA A 502 4.94 -20.88 -21.11
C ALA A 502 3.81 -19.95 -21.57
N TYR A 503 2.56 -20.35 -21.37
CA TYR A 503 1.38 -19.58 -21.70
C TYR A 503 1.25 -18.32 -20.85
N LEU A 504 1.42 -18.40 -19.54
CA LEU A 504 1.26 -17.26 -18.63
C LEU A 504 2.43 -16.27 -18.71
N SER A 505 3.62 -16.72 -19.07
CA SER A 505 4.80 -15.86 -19.26
C SER A 505 4.75 -15.03 -20.55
N ASN A 506 3.85 -15.34 -21.49
CA ASN A 506 3.70 -14.61 -22.75
C ASN A 506 2.72 -13.43 -22.61
N ALA A 507 3.15 -12.21 -22.93
CA ALA A 507 2.29 -11.03 -22.85
C ALA A 507 1.11 -11.05 -23.86
N LYS A 508 1.25 -11.77 -24.98
CA LYS A 508 0.22 -11.85 -26.03
C LYS A 508 -1.01 -12.67 -25.62
N THR A 509 -0.85 -13.57 -24.66
CA THR A 509 -1.87 -14.50 -24.16
C THR A 509 -2.57 -13.96 -22.90
N GLN A 510 -2.19 -12.78 -22.40
CA GLN A 510 -2.86 -12.13 -21.26
C GLN A 510 -4.37 -11.97 -21.47
N CYS A 511 -4.77 -11.77 -22.72
CA CYS A 511 -6.15 -11.62 -23.17
C CYS A 511 -6.97 -12.92 -23.21
N SER A 512 -6.36 -14.09 -23.01
CA SER A 512 -7.03 -15.40 -23.07
C SER A 512 -7.07 -16.18 -21.75
N ARG A 513 -6.54 -15.60 -20.67
CA ARG A 513 -6.44 -16.25 -19.35
C ARG A 513 -7.80 -16.67 -18.80
N ASP A 514 -8.79 -15.78 -18.87
CA ASP A 514 -10.17 -16.05 -18.43
C ASP A 514 -10.78 -17.25 -19.18
N PHE A 515 -10.39 -17.51 -20.43
CA PHE A 515 -10.88 -18.66 -21.20
C PHE A 515 -10.24 -19.96 -20.78
N PHE A 516 -8.93 -19.91 -20.55
CA PHE A 516 -8.20 -21.04 -20.02
C PHE A 516 -8.80 -21.46 -18.67
N GLU A 517 -9.01 -20.50 -17.77
CA GLU A 517 -9.64 -20.75 -16.47
C GLU A 517 -11.06 -21.29 -16.61
N TYR A 518 -11.92 -20.68 -17.45
CA TYR A 518 -13.28 -21.18 -17.68
C TYR A 518 -13.30 -22.61 -18.21
N TYR A 519 -12.45 -22.95 -19.18
CA TYR A 519 -12.42 -24.31 -19.72
C TYR A 519 -11.97 -25.32 -18.67
N ILE A 520 -10.90 -24.99 -17.92
CA ILE A 520 -10.41 -25.84 -16.84
C ILE A 520 -11.50 -26.02 -15.77
N GLU A 521 -12.19 -24.96 -15.38
CA GLU A 521 -13.30 -25.01 -14.42
C GLU A 521 -14.46 -25.90 -14.89
N GLN A 522 -14.89 -25.77 -16.15
CA GLN A 522 -16.02 -26.55 -16.67
C GLN A 522 -15.66 -28.00 -16.99
N CYS A 523 -14.48 -28.24 -17.57
CA CYS A 523 -14.13 -29.55 -18.13
C CYS A 523 -13.26 -30.39 -17.22
N GLY A 524 -12.47 -29.82 -16.32
CA GLY A 524 -11.52 -30.56 -15.48
C GLY A 524 -10.29 -31.08 -16.24
N ILE A 525 -9.08 -30.92 -15.69
CA ILE A 525 -7.85 -31.47 -16.30
C ILE A 525 -7.81 -33.00 -16.29
N GLU A 526 -8.53 -33.64 -15.37
CA GLU A 526 -8.55 -35.09 -15.23
C GLU A 526 -9.23 -35.79 -16.40
N ASN A 527 -9.98 -35.05 -17.22
CA ASN A 527 -10.67 -35.59 -18.39
C ASN A 527 -9.80 -35.62 -19.65
N PHE A 528 -8.55 -35.13 -19.60
CA PHE A 528 -7.57 -35.40 -20.65
C PHE A 528 -7.14 -36.87 -20.59
N LYS A 529 -7.34 -37.61 -21.68
CA LYS A 529 -6.97 -39.05 -21.76
C LYS A 529 -5.50 -39.26 -22.11
N THR A 530 -4.86 -38.30 -22.77
CA THR A 530 -3.45 -38.36 -23.17
C THR A 530 -2.74 -37.02 -23.04
N ALA A 531 -1.42 -37.06 -22.87
CA ALA A 531 -0.59 -35.86 -22.85
C ALA A 531 -0.66 -35.05 -24.16
N GLU A 532 -0.92 -35.73 -25.29
CA GLU A 532 -1.09 -35.08 -26.58
C GLU A 532 -2.41 -34.30 -26.67
N GLN A 533 -3.50 -34.80 -26.08
CA GLN A 533 -4.74 -34.04 -25.97
C GLN A 533 -4.54 -32.76 -25.15
N ALA A 534 -3.88 -32.88 -23.99
CA ALA A 534 -3.53 -31.73 -23.17
C ALA A 534 -2.67 -30.72 -23.96
N ARG A 535 -1.65 -31.20 -24.69
CA ARG A 535 -0.78 -30.35 -25.52
C ARG A 535 -1.56 -29.61 -26.62
N ARG A 536 -2.44 -30.31 -27.33
CA ARG A 536 -3.27 -29.71 -28.40
C ARG A 536 -4.18 -28.64 -27.84
N PHE A 537 -4.83 -28.89 -26.70
CA PHE A 537 -5.63 -27.90 -26.01
C PHE A 537 -4.80 -26.67 -25.62
N MET A 538 -3.66 -26.87 -24.95
CA MET A 538 -2.83 -25.76 -24.49
C MET A 538 -2.25 -24.92 -25.64
N THR A 539 -1.91 -25.57 -26.76
CA THR A 539 -1.43 -24.87 -27.97
C THR A 539 -2.56 -24.06 -28.60
N PHE A 540 -3.78 -24.60 -28.63
CA PHE A 540 -4.96 -23.90 -29.11
C PHE A 540 -5.29 -22.68 -28.24
N ALA A 541 -5.34 -22.84 -26.91
CA ALA A 541 -5.57 -21.74 -25.97
C ALA A 541 -4.56 -20.59 -26.14
N SER A 542 -3.31 -20.92 -26.45
CA SER A 542 -2.22 -19.96 -26.72
C SER A 542 -2.39 -19.17 -28.03
N ALA A 543 -3.05 -19.75 -29.04
CA ALA A 543 -3.15 -19.16 -30.38
C ALA A 543 -4.34 -18.20 -30.55
N VAL A 544 -5.31 -18.26 -29.65
CA VAL A 544 -6.60 -17.55 -29.78
C VAL A 544 -6.58 -16.22 -29.00
N ASN A 545 -7.18 -15.17 -29.57
CA ASN A 545 -7.21 -13.81 -29.01
C ASN A 545 -8.51 -13.52 -28.21
N LYS A 546 -8.57 -12.36 -27.52
CA LYS A 546 -9.74 -11.94 -26.71
C LYS A 546 -11.07 -11.86 -27.48
N ASP A 547 -11.04 -11.69 -28.79
CA ASP A 547 -12.26 -11.51 -29.59
C ASP A 547 -13.00 -12.86 -29.78
N ALA A 548 -12.47 -13.95 -29.21
CA ALA A 548 -12.96 -15.32 -29.32
C ALA A 548 -13.72 -15.86 -28.10
N THR A 549 -14.03 -15.02 -27.11
CA THR A 549 -14.75 -15.41 -25.88
C THR A 549 -15.97 -16.32 -26.11
N PRO A 550 -16.88 -16.04 -27.07
CA PRO A 550 -18.06 -16.88 -27.28
C PRO A 550 -17.73 -18.29 -27.77
N LEU A 551 -16.65 -18.45 -28.54
CA LEU A 551 -16.19 -19.74 -29.07
C LEU A 551 -15.70 -20.66 -27.95
N PHE A 552 -15.04 -20.12 -26.94
CA PHE A 552 -14.49 -20.92 -25.85
C PHE A 552 -15.55 -21.54 -24.96
N LYS A 553 -16.65 -20.82 -24.74
CA LYS A 553 -17.80 -21.35 -24.01
C LYS A 553 -18.40 -22.55 -24.74
N GLU A 554 -18.62 -22.43 -26.04
CA GLU A 554 -19.15 -23.52 -26.87
C GLU A 554 -18.21 -24.73 -26.93
N LEU A 555 -16.88 -24.51 -26.95
CA LEU A 555 -15.89 -25.58 -26.90
C LEU A 555 -15.87 -26.32 -25.56
N ALA A 556 -15.91 -25.58 -24.44
CA ALA A 556 -16.01 -26.16 -23.11
C ALA A 556 -17.33 -26.95 -22.96
N ASP A 557 -18.45 -26.36 -23.38
CA ASP A 557 -19.77 -27.00 -23.33
C ASP A 557 -19.82 -28.28 -24.20
N PHE A 558 -19.13 -28.29 -25.35
CA PHE A 558 -19.00 -29.47 -26.19
C PHE A 558 -18.19 -30.57 -25.50
N HIS A 559 -17.02 -30.24 -24.95
CA HIS A 559 -16.20 -31.24 -24.26
C HIS A 559 -16.90 -31.78 -23.00
N LEU A 560 -17.56 -30.91 -22.23
CA LEU A 560 -18.37 -31.30 -21.08
C LEU A 560 -19.48 -32.29 -21.47
N LYS A 561 -20.11 -32.11 -22.63
CA LYS A 561 -21.10 -33.08 -23.15
C LYS A 561 -20.46 -34.41 -23.53
N VAL A 562 -19.28 -34.39 -24.15
CA VAL A 562 -18.51 -35.62 -24.43
C VAL A 562 -18.24 -36.40 -23.15
N ILE A 563 -17.75 -35.69 -22.12
CA ILE A 563 -17.49 -36.25 -20.79
C ILE A 563 -18.79 -36.80 -20.16
N ASN A 564 -19.90 -36.07 -20.23
CA ASN A 564 -21.17 -36.49 -19.64
C ASN A 564 -21.75 -37.73 -20.34
N MET A 565 -21.58 -37.89 -21.64
CA MET A 565 -22.00 -39.11 -22.34
C MET A 565 -21.16 -40.32 -21.95
N GLU A 566 -19.84 -40.13 -21.83
CA GLU A 566 -18.92 -41.16 -21.37
C GLU A 566 -19.33 -41.66 -19.97
N LYS A 567 -19.71 -40.73 -19.08
CA LYS A 567 -20.18 -41.07 -17.72
C LYS A 567 -21.54 -41.78 -17.67
N LYS A 568 -22.47 -41.47 -18.58
CA LYS A 568 -23.84 -42.02 -18.53
C LYS A 568 -23.94 -43.50 -18.95
N ASN A 569 -23.24 -43.92 -20.01
CA ASN A 569 -23.23 -45.33 -20.42
C ASN A 569 -21.98 -45.69 -21.26
N PRO A 570 -20.85 -46.05 -20.62
CA PRO A 570 -19.55 -46.21 -21.27
C PRO A 570 -19.56 -47.23 -22.41
N ALA A 571 -20.20 -48.39 -22.21
CA ALA A 571 -20.16 -49.50 -23.16
C ALA A 571 -20.94 -49.20 -24.47
N VAL A 572 -22.03 -48.45 -24.39
CA VAL A 572 -22.90 -48.12 -25.54
C VAL A 572 -22.32 -46.97 -26.36
N TYR A 573 -21.64 -46.03 -25.70
CA TYR A 573 -21.21 -44.77 -26.32
C TYR A 573 -19.71 -44.67 -26.60
N GLN A 574 -18.89 -45.67 -26.25
CA GLN A 574 -17.43 -45.60 -26.39
C GLN A 574 -16.97 -45.17 -27.79
N SER A 575 -17.48 -45.82 -28.85
CA SER A 575 -17.12 -45.49 -30.25
C SER A 575 -17.50 -44.05 -30.63
N ALA A 576 -18.65 -43.57 -30.16
CA ALA A 576 -19.10 -42.20 -30.39
C ALA A 576 -18.28 -41.18 -29.59
N VAL A 577 -17.95 -41.49 -28.33
CA VAL A 577 -17.11 -40.67 -27.45
C VAL A 577 -15.70 -40.55 -28.03
N ASP A 578 -15.10 -41.66 -28.46
CA ASP A 578 -13.75 -41.66 -29.04
C ASP A 578 -13.72 -40.87 -30.35
N THR A 579 -14.75 -41.02 -31.19
CA THR A 579 -14.89 -40.25 -32.44
C THR A 579 -15.11 -38.77 -32.16
N ALA A 580 -15.95 -38.41 -31.19
CA ALA A 580 -16.22 -37.02 -30.82
C ALA A 580 -15.01 -36.33 -30.17
N THR A 581 -14.26 -37.06 -29.35
CA THR A 581 -13.01 -36.60 -28.74
C THR A 581 -11.97 -36.36 -29.83
N LYS A 582 -11.80 -37.31 -30.76
CA LYS A 582 -10.88 -37.16 -31.89
C LYS A 582 -11.25 -35.95 -32.75
N LEU A 583 -12.54 -35.82 -33.08
CA LEU A 583 -13.10 -34.67 -33.81
C LEU A 583 -12.72 -33.34 -33.15
N LEU A 584 -12.91 -33.23 -31.83
CA LEU A 584 -12.59 -32.02 -31.06
C LEU A 584 -11.12 -31.61 -31.22
N PHE A 585 -10.20 -32.55 -30.96
CA PHE A 585 -8.77 -32.25 -30.93
C PHE A 585 -8.18 -32.06 -32.33
N ASP A 586 -8.69 -32.74 -33.35
CA ASP A 586 -8.26 -32.54 -34.74
C ASP A 586 -8.71 -31.15 -35.25
N LEU A 587 -9.92 -30.71 -34.89
CA LEU A 587 -10.39 -29.35 -35.20
C LEU A 587 -9.58 -28.27 -34.45
N MET A 588 -9.26 -28.46 -33.17
CA MET A 588 -8.38 -27.56 -32.42
C MET A 588 -6.99 -27.44 -33.06
N GLU A 589 -6.40 -28.57 -33.50
CA GLU A 589 -5.09 -28.59 -34.15
C GLU A 589 -5.10 -27.81 -35.46
N ARG A 590 -6.10 -28.04 -36.33
CA ARG A 590 -6.24 -27.29 -37.59
C ARG A 590 -6.44 -25.80 -37.34
N SER A 591 -7.26 -25.46 -36.34
CA SER A 591 -7.51 -24.06 -35.97
C SER A 591 -6.24 -23.37 -35.50
N THR A 592 -5.44 -24.06 -34.70
CA THR A 592 -4.13 -23.57 -34.23
C THR A 592 -3.17 -23.31 -35.38
N LYS A 593 -3.04 -24.26 -36.32
CA LYS A 593 -2.21 -24.13 -37.52
C LYS A 593 -2.63 -22.94 -38.38
N PHE A 594 -3.93 -22.71 -38.53
CA PHE A 594 -4.44 -21.56 -39.27
C PHE A 594 -4.16 -20.24 -38.53
N LEU A 595 -4.42 -20.17 -37.23
CA LEU A 595 -4.21 -18.96 -36.42
C LEU A 595 -2.74 -18.54 -36.31
N SER A 596 -1.82 -19.51 -36.38
CA SER A 596 -0.38 -19.29 -36.26
C SER A 596 0.30 -18.81 -37.56
N ASN A 597 -0.39 -18.89 -38.71
CA ASN A 597 0.14 -18.54 -40.02
C ASN A 597 -0.44 -17.20 -40.55
N PRO A 598 0.28 -16.51 -41.47
CA PRO A 598 -0.27 -15.35 -42.16
C PRO A 598 -1.57 -15.70 -42.89
N LYS A 599 -2.64 -14.94 -42.60
CA LYS A 599 -3.98 -15.22 -43.09
C LYS A 599 -4.09 -14.85 -44.57
N THR A 600 -4.05 -15.85 -45.44
CA THR A 600 -4.26 -15.67 -46.89
C THR A 600 -5.63 -16.19 -47.30
N LYS A 601 -6.17 -15.67 -48.41
CA LYS A 601 -7.46 -16.13 -48.96
C LYS A 601 -7.45 -17.62 -49.31
N GLN A 602 -6.31 -18.15 -49.75
CA GLN A 602 -6.15 -19.57 -50.02
C GLN A 602 -6.10 -20.37 -48.72
N GLY A 603 -5.33 -19.92 -47.72
CA GLY A 603 -5.25 -20.59 -46.42
C GLY A 603 -6.60 -20.68 -45.70
N CYS A 604 -7.52 -19.72 -45.90
CA CYS A 604 -8.88 -19.83 -45.37
C CYS A 604 -9.69 -20.95 -46.05
N LYS A 605 -9.56 -21.10 -47.37
CA LYS A 605 -10.25 -22.16 -48.13
C LYS A 605 -9.69 -23.54 -47.79
N ASP A 606 -8.37 -23.63 -47.66
CA ASP A 606 -7.69 -24.87 -47.27
C ASP A 606 -8.14 -25.27 -45.86
N TYR A 607 -8.24 -24.31 -44.95
CA TYR A 607 -8.74 -24.54 -43.59
C TYR A 607 -10.21 -24.99 -43.54
N GLU A 608 -11.09 -24.33 -44.29
CA GLU A 608 -12.51 -24.73 -44.40
C GLU A 608 -12.63 -26.15 -44.95
N HIS A 609 -11.84 -26.48 -45.98
CA HIS A 609 -11.78 -27.80 -46.57
C HIS A 609 -11.29 -28.86 -45.57
N ASP A 610 -10.15 -28.62 -44.90
CA ASP A 610 -9.58 -29.50 -43.88
C ASP A 610 -10.60 -29.82 -42.77
N CYS A 611 -11.32 -28.81 -42.30
CA CYS A 611 -12.32 -29.01 -41.24
C CYS A 611 -13.53 -29.82 -41.74
N GLN A 612 -13.97 -29.57 -42.98
CA GLN A 612 -15.06 -30.32 -43.60
C GLN A 612 -14.68 -31.79 -43.80
N GLU A 613 -13.44 -32.09 -44.19
CA GLU A 613 -12.93 -33.46 -44.30
C GLU A 613 -12.93 -34.19 -42.96
N ILE A 614 -12.40 -33.55 -41.91
CA ILE A 614 -12.37 -34.09 -40.55
C ILE A 614 -13.79 -34.44 -40.06
N ILE A 615 -14.76 -33.55 -40.33
CA ILE A 615 -16.16 -33.78 -39.97
C ILE A 615 -16.76 -34.91 -40.79
N ASN A 616 -16.54 -34.92 -42.10
CA ASN A 616 -17.08 -35.94 -42.99
C ASN A 616 -16.60 -37.34 -42.61
N ALA A 617 -15.38 -37.44 -42.09
CA ALA A 617 -14.84 -38.68 -41.55
C ALA A 617 -15.51 -39.11 -40.22
N ALA A 618 -15.92 -38.17 -39.37
CA ALA A 618 -16.58 -38.45 -38.08
C ALA A 618 -18.10 -38.71 -38.21
N LEU A 619 -18.76 -38.11 -39.22
CA LEU A 619 -20.20 -38.21 -39.49
C LEU A 619 -20.77 -39.65 -39.48
N PRO A 620 -20.20 -40.64 -40.19
CA PRO A 620 -20.81 -41.97 -40.28
C PRO A 620 -20.89 -42.65 -38.92
N VAL A 621 -19.79 -42.64 -38.15
CA VAL A 621 -19.73 -43.27 -36.83
C VAL A 621 -20.68 -42.57 -35.85
N LEU A 622 -20.70 -41.24 -35.82
CA LEU A 622 -21.58 -40.51 -34.91
C LEU A 622 -23.08 -40.63 -35.28
N LYS A 623 -23.43 -40.99 -36.53
CA LYS A 623 -24.83 -41.20 -36.95
C LYS A 623 -25.38 -42.56 -36.51
N GLU A 624 -24.52 -43.55 -36.30
CA GLU A 624 -24.90 -44.93 -35.99
C GLU A 624 -25.33 -45.12 -34.52
N HIS A 625 -24.91 -44.24 -33.60
CA HIS A 625 -25.22 -44.36 -32.17
C HIS A 625 -26.41 -43.46 -31.73
N ARG A 626 -27.50 -44.05 -31.19
CA ARG A 626 -28.67 -43.32 -30.63
C ARG A 626 -28.24 -42.49 -29.41
N GLY A 627 -28.09 -41.17 -29.58
CA GLY A 627 -27.57 -40.20 -28.58
C GLY A 627 -26.47 -39.31 -29.16
N ALA A 628 -25.73 -39.79 -30.16
CA ALA A 628 -24.65 -39.07 -30.84
C ALA A 628 -25.13 -38.07 -31.91
N LYS A 629 -26.44 -38.08 -32.25
CA LYS A 629 -27.07 -37.05 -33.09
C LYS A 629 -26.99 -35.65 -32.46
N ASN A 630 -27.08 -35.56 -31.13
CA ASN A 630 -26.89 -34.31 -30.41
C ASN A 630 -25.42 -33.86 -30.50
N VAL A 631 -24.47 -34.77 -30.34
CA VAL A 631 -23.02 -34.51 -30.48
C VAL A 631 -22.67 -34.04 -31.88
N LEU A 632 -23.29 -34.63 -32.90
CA LEU A 632 -23.18 -34.21 -34.30
C LEU A 632 -23.74 -32.81 -34.54
N ALA A 633 -24.93 -32.53 -34.00
CA ALA A 633 -25.55 -31.21 -34.10
C ALA A 633 -24.73 -30.15 -33.34
N TRP A 634 -24.12 -30.51 -32.21
CA TRP A 634 -23.26 -29.65 -31.41
C TRP A 634 -21.86 -29.48 -32.01
N ALA A 635 -21.25 -30.52 -32.59
CA ALA A 635 -20.00 -30.41 -33.34
C ALA A 635 -20.21 -29.53 -34.59
N ALA A 636 -21.35 -29.67 -35.26
CA ALA A 636 -21.77 -28.75 -36.33
C ALA A 636 -22.01 -27.32 -35.82
N LEU A 637 -22.50 -27.14 -34.58
CA LEU A 637 -22.73 -25.83 -33.95
C LEU A 637 -21.43 -25.14 -33.51
N VAL A 638 -20.50 -25.84 -32.86
CA VAL A 638 -19.14 -25.35 -32.54
C VAL A 638 -18.41 -24.90 -33.82
N MET A 639 -18.63 -25.63 -34.92
CA MET A 639 -18.10 -25.30 -36.24
C MET A 639 -18.76 -24.08 -36.87
N SER A 640 -20.09 -23.99 -36.83
CA SER A 640 -20.86 -22.95 -37.53
C SER A 640 -21.05 -21.65 -36.72
N VAL A 641 -20.87 -21.70 -35.40
CA VAL A 641 -21.00 -20.55 -34.46
C VAL A 641 -19.66 -20.14 -33.88
N GLY A 642 -18.74 -21.08 -33.69
CA GLY A 642 -17.47 -20.85 -33.00
C GLY A 642 -16.29 -20.69 -33.95
N ILE A 643 -15.81 -21.81 -34.50
CA ILE A 643 -14.44 -21.91 -35.05
C ILE A 643 -14.35 -21.24 -36.43
N ILE A 644 -15.30 -21.52 -37.34
CA ILE A 644 -15.33 -20.91 -38.68
C ILE A 644 -15.64 -19.40 -38.61
N PRO A 645 -16.62 -18.92 -37.82
CA PRO A 645 -16.90 -17.48 -37.70
C PRO A 645 -15.75 -16.68 -37.09
N LEU A 646 -14.93 -17.26 -36.19
CA LEU A 646 -13.75 -16.59 -35.64
C LEU A 646 -12.69 -16.33 -36.72
N VAL A 647 -12.49 -17.32 -37.59
CA VAL A 647 -11.58 -17.24 -38.72
C VAL A 647 -12.04 -16.18 -39.73
N VAL A 648 -13.35 -16.10 -39.99
CA VAL A 648 -13.93 -15.09 -40.89
C VAL A 648 -13.96 -13.70 -40.27
N ALA A 649 -14.32 -13.56 -38.99
CA ALA A 649 -14.30 -12.27 -38.29
C ALA A 649 -12.87 -11.69 -38.22
N THR A 650 -11.87 -12.54 -37.98
CA THR A 650 -10.47 -12.07 -38.01
C THR A 650 -10.01 -11.72 -39.42
N PHE A 651 -10.57 -12.36 -40.45
CA PHE A 651 -10.31 -12.04 -41.87
C PHE A 651 -10.93 -10.70 -42.28
N ASN A 652 -12.20 -10.45 -41.93
CA ASN A 652 -12.89 -9.19 -42.23
C ASN A 652 -12.26 -7.99 -41.52
N LYS A 653 -11.82 -8.15 -40.27
CA LYS A 653 -11.08 -7.12 -39.55
C LYS A 653 -9.74 -6.76 -40.22
N LEU A 654 -9.04 -7.74 -40.81
CA LEU A 654 -7.72 -7.55 -41.41
C LEU A 654 -7.74 -6.92 -42.80
N PHE A 655 -8.78 -7.20 -43.60
CA PHE A 655 -8.86 -6.76 -45.00
C PHE A 655 -9.94 -5.70 -45.28
N HIS A 656 -10.93 -5.55 -44.41
CA HIS A 656 -12.08 -4.68 -44.64
C HIS A 656 -12.31 -3.63 -43.55
N GLY A 657 -11.51 -3.61 -42.47
CA GLY A 657 -11.52 -2.55 -41.45
C GLY A 657 -12.74 -2.55 -40.51
N GLU A 658 -13.72 -3.43 -40.71
CA GLU A 658 -14.93 -3.55 -39.89
C GLU A 658 -15.10 -4.96 -39.31
N PHE A 659 -15.65 -5.03 -38.09
CA PHE A 659 -15.97 -6.29 -37.40
C PHE A 659 -17.35 -6.78 -37.84
N THR A 660 -17.46 -7.27 -39.08
CA THR A 660 -18.68 -7.93 -39.55
C THR A 660 -18.42 -9.42 -39.73
N PHE A 661 -19.31 -10.26 -39.18
CA PHE A 661 -19.14 -11.70 -39.20
C PHE A 661 -19.16 -12.25 -40.64
N PHE A 662 -20.00 -11.70 -41.52
CA PHE A 662 -20.03 -11.90 -42.98
C PHE A 662 -20.78 -10.72 -43.65
N PRO A 663 -20.52 -10.39 -44.94
CA PRO A 663 -21.46 -9.59 -45.71
C PRO A 663 -22.74 -10.42 -45.85
N GLN A 664 -23.86 -9.89 -45.38
CA GLN A 664 -25.18 -10.53 -45.33
C GLN A 664 -25.42 -11.52 -46.49
N THR A 665 -25.55 -12.82 -46.19
CA THR A 665 -26.46 -13.78 -46.88
C THR A 665 -26.26 -15.24 -46.38
N ALA A 666 -27.38 -15.96 -46.25
CA ALA A 666 -27.54 -17.42 -46.15
C ALA A 666 -27.04 -18.21 -44.91
N THR A 667 -26.03 -17.78 -44.16
CA THR A 667 -25.46 -18.61 -43.06
C THR A 667 -26.14 -18.40 -41.71
N GLU A 668 -26.60 -17.19 -41.40
CA GLU A 668 -27.32 -16.84 -40.16
C GLU A 668 -28.59 -17.69 -39.99
N LYS A 669 -29.36 -17.87 -41.07
CA LYS A 669 -30.51 -18.78 -41.12
C LYS A 669 -30.14 -20.25 -40.94
N LYS A 670 -28.94 -20.68 -41.38
CA LYS A 670 -28.47 -22.06 -41.19
C LYS A 670 -28.01 -22.31 -39.75
N VAL A 671 -27.35 -21.32 -39.15
CA VAL A 671 -26.96 -21.33 -37.73
C VAL A 671 -28.18 -21.30 -36.82
N ASP A 672 -29.17 -20.45 -37.12
CA ASP A 672 -30.42 -20.39 -36.36
C ASP A 672 -31.27 -21.65 -36.58
N ALA A 673 -31.26 -22.24 -37.78
CA ALA A 673 -31.90 -23.54 -38.03
C ALA A 673 -31.19 -24.70 -37.31
N LEU A 674 -29.86 -24.65 -37.17
CA LEU A 674 -29.08 -25.63 -36.39
C LEU A 674 -29.33 -25.45 -34.88
N LYS A 675 -29.34 -24.21 -34.36
CA LYS A 675 -29.74 -23.89 -32.98
C LYS A 675 -31.16 -24.33 -32.68
N ALA A 676 -32.09 -24.10 -33.60
CA ALA A 676 -33.47 -24.56 -33.48
C ALA A 676 -33.57 -26.10 -33.54
N ALA A 677 -32.83 -26.78 -34.42
CA ALA A 677 -32.80 -28.24 -34.47
C ALA A 677 -32.23 -28.87 -33.19
N VAL A 678 -31.28 -28.21 -32.54
CA VAL A 678 -30.72 -28.60 -31.24
C VAL A 678 -31.71 -28.38 -30.09
N HIS A 679 -32.49 -27.30 -30.10
CA HIS A 679 -33.52 -27.04 -29.09
C HIS A 679 -34.81 -27.85 -29.28
N VAL A 680 -35.07 -28.36 -30.49
CA VAL A 680 -36.21 -29.24 -30.80
C VAL A 680 -35.90 -30.71 -30.47
N ALA A 681 -34.63 -31.09 -30.30
CA ALA A 681 -34.22 -32.42 -29.83
C ALA A 681 -34.35 -32.58 -28.29
N SER A 682 -35.47 -32.12 -27.74
CA SER A 682 -35.91 -32.42 -26.38
C SER A 682 -36.04 -33.93 -26.19
N GLU A 683 -35.63 -34.41 -25.01
CA GLU A 683 -35.69 -35.82 -24.58
C GLU A 683 -37.05 -36.45 -24.94
N PRO A 684 -37.08 -37.58 -25.68
CA PRO A 684 -38.23 -38.46 -25.63
C PRO A 684 -38.25 -39.15 -24.25
N PRO A 685 -39.44 -39.44 -23.70
CA PRO A 685 -39.58 -40.09 -22.40
C PRO A 685 -38.89 -41.46 -22.39
N GLU A 686 -38.40 -41.84 -21.21
CA GLU A 686 -37.75 -43.13 -20.93
C GLU A 686 -38.56 -44.30 -21.51
N GLU A 687 -37.92 -45.12 -22.35
CA GLU A 687 -38.42 -46.49 -22.55
C GLU A 687 -38.13 -47.24 -21.24
N GLU A 688 -39.19 -47.59 -20.51
CA GLU A 688 -39.10 -48.52 -19.39
C GLU A 688 -38.38 -49.80 -19.88
N PRO A 689 -37.50 -50.39 -19.05
CA PRO A 689 -36.84 -51.63 -19.41
C PRO A 689 -37.89 -52.69 -19.73
N GLU A 690 -37.76 -53.37 -20.88
CA GLU A 690 -38.57 -54.55 -21.18
C GLU A 690 -38.45 -55.54 -20.00
N GLU A 691 -39.54 -55.66 -19.23
CA GLU A 691 -39.74 -56.73 -18.28
C GLU A 691 -39.61 -58.05 -19.04
N THR A 692 -38.47 -58.72 -18.81
CA THR A 692 -38.40 -60.16 -19.07
C THR A 692 -39.22 -60.83 -17.98
N ASP A 693 -40.47 -61.09 -18.36
CA ASP A 693 -41.43 -61.95 -17.69
C ASP A 693 -40.75 -63.21 -17.13
N SER A 694 -40.63 -63.28 -15.80
CA SER A 694 -40.58 -64.56 -15.10
C SER A 694 -41.03 -64.42 -13.64
N SER A 695 -42.24 -64.91 -13.42
CA SER A 695 -42.75 -65.60 -12.21
C SER A 695 -43.11 -64.80 -10.94
N GLU A 696 -44.42 -64.52 -10.88
CA GLU A 696 -45.37 -64.74 -9.78
C GLU A 696 -45.37 -63.91 -8.48
N PRO A 697 -46.58 -63.63 -7.92
CA PRO A 697 -46.82 -62.64 -6.87
C PRO A 697 -47.00 -63.25 -5.46
N LEU A 698 -47.21 -62.35 -4.49
CA LEU A 698 -47.56 -62.52 -3.06
C LEU A 698 -46.34 -62.51 -2.12
N ASN A 699 -46.27 -61.72 -1.04
CA ASN A 699 -47.32 -61.20 -0.18
C ASN A 699 -46.87 -59.94 0.58
N LYS A 700 -47.87 -59.14 0.97
CA LYS A 700 -47.78 -57.91 1.77
C LYS A 700 -47.45 -58.17 3.25
N ILE A 701 -46.54 -57.33 3.79
CA ILE A 701 -46.63 -56.55 5.07
C ILE A 701 -46.59 -57.35 6.40
N PRO A 702 -46.00 -56.82 7.50
CA PRO A 702 -45.54 -55.45 7.75
C PRO A 702 -44.03 -55.23 7.79
#